data_AF-A0A9W4S3V8-F1
#
_entry.id   AF-A0A9W4S3V8-F1
#
_cell.length_a   1.000
_cell.length_b   1.000
_cell.length_c   1.000
_cell.angle_alpha   90.00
_cell.angle_beta   90.00
_cell.angle_gamma   90.00
#
_symmetry.space_group_name_H-M   'P 1'
#
loop_
_entity.id
_entity.type
_entity.pdbx_description
1 polymer ?
#
loop_
_entity_poly.entity_id
_entity_poly.type
_entity_poly.pdbx_seq_one_letter_code
_entity_poly.pdbx_strand_id
1 'polypeptide(L)'
;MKAIEDATATKAATNVPGQNRSPRPVSTMGERQTKFSRRILVATRTLSPITRGLQNPNQPAALVTGYARPAPSHPAEPILLQMPVAAPRMRPPGVVDFLRTGAVQGRDYNQGLGLHGSPDIPMTPSTEWHASRQLPRKPIPQTPTTPAPIGSPPGPYGRSPPTPTAKSPQPSFSERAAAGAAAYFPTTQTFGNHGQHQPRPRPSPLQLDSYEHSNYTPSQSEFSTPYTGGFPPKKQVRIDSHSALLSSPPYQPPPGRPESYTYHPPGHIAVYQKWWHPSWNMYFFLFAGIALAMGHHFFYKHLDGSEATNQLRMLRYGAALSFLSKASLASAVILAFRQRVWMTVRRKMLTLAAVDSLFAAAEDMTAIFNFEVFKQARVAMILALYIWCTPLVVILTSDTLGVQPKTTTEETTCSNIRTLNFTQEEVNDWRAGTKINDLYGLSVTIWNTTSQNLTDPNFFDYWAGPSLQWDEVAFSAAFQKKPIGRLETSDEVCGVGFNCSFSIKFNGPGYKCTELASGVNSQVQDLRNAKWPSEYFNFSSLAPTGNHTYYAHASEGEYANPQINDTSEGGLPKMKPPFPPHLGVLRTEPVLWFGYAYVDNTVKTQPNNSGDPGWNAAYTPKAFGCEHYETEYNVSFSYRNQIQSTTVNSRKFLRPVIDTVVDRGKDANDGTEDNTTAIPESNYIKPTDLYRYRRAMAYHSMGAKLRYFVNGTINQPWFNANTKAVQTKLIDHHNYLGVSNLMEQVQSLYEDIIISLFSNPRFISVVWADDTTQRTGTRTEPKGLTSQEQKYPCTRERTDMRYDYHQGQLWAVYSVAIFLAIIGVAFGVAAVLEEGLVRNTRFSSIVAATRGPGLEKLPWG
;
A
#
# COMPACT_ATOMS: atom_id res chain seq x y z
N MET A 1 13.34 -30.70 22.85
CA MET A 1 14.34 -30.80 23.94
C MET A 1 14.03 -29.61 24.85
N LYS A 2 13.43 -29.73 26.05
CA LYS A 2 13.90 -30.37 27.31
C LYS A 2 15.29 -29.87 27.71
N ALA A 3 15.57 -29.38 28.94
CA ALA A 3 14.75 -29.24 30.17
C ALA A 3 15.26 -28.00 30.98
N ILE A 4 14.43 -27.21 31.69
CA ILE A 4 14.02 -27.32 33.12
C ILE A 4 15.18 -27.32 34.12
N GLU A 5 15.17 -26.35 35.04
CA GLU A 5 15.77 -26.45 36.37
C GLU A 5 14.89 -25.71 37.39
N ASP A 6 14.73 -26.28 38.60
CA ASP A 6 13.65 -25.99 39.55
C ASP A 6 13.99 -24.93 40.62
N ALA A 7 12.95 -24.43 41.29
CA ALA A 7 13.04 -23.55 42.46
C ALA A 7 12.33 -24.15 43.69
N THR A 8 12.87 -23.96 44.89
CA THR A 8 12.17 -23.90 46.21
C THR A 8 13.21 -23.76 47.35
N ALA A 9 12.88 -23.44 48.61
CA ALA A 9 12.13 -22.32 49.20
C ALA A 9 12.07 -22.49 50.74
N THR A 10 12.43 -21.47 51.55
CA THR A 10 12.15 -21.34 53.01
C THR A 10 12.74 -19.99 53.49
N LYS A 11 12.20 -19.15 54.38
CA LYS A 11 10.99 -19.09 55.26
C LYS A 11 10.43 -17.65 55.16
N ALA A 12 9.12 -17.41 55.09
CA ALA A 12 8.20 -17.14 56.22
C ALA A 12 8.68 -16.03 57.21
N ALA A 13 7.88 -15.01 57.58
CA ALA A 13 6.48 -14.76 57.21
C ALA A 13 5.98 -13.31 57.49
N THR A 14 4.85 -12.95 56.84
CA THR A 14 3.90 -11.83 57.15
C THR A 14 4.40 -10.38 56.93
N ASN A 15 3.53 -9.36 56.71
CA ASN A 15 2.05 -9.36 56.68
C ASN A 15 1.41 -8.49 55.56
N VAL A 16 0.07 -8.50 55.51
CA VAL A 16 -0.91 -7.97 54.53
C VAL A 16 -2.06 -7.30 55.35
N PRO A 17 -2.99 -6.42 54.86
CA PRO A 17 -3.37 -5.99 53.48
C PRO A 17 -3.49 -4.46 53.22
N GLY A 18 -3.94 -4.03 52.01
CA GLY A 18 -4.88 -2.87 51.94
C GLY A 18 -4.89 -1.90 50.72
N GLN A 19 -5.44 -2.34 49.58
CA GLN A 19 -6.22 -1.57 48.57
C GLN A 19 -6.09 -0.02 48.31
N ASN A 20 -5.86 0.29 47.02
CA ASN A 20 -6.57 1.26 46.12
C ASN A 20 -6.78 2.78 46.41
N ARG A 21 -6.27 3.57 45.44
CA ARG A 21 -6.79 4.82 44.82
C ARG A 21 -6.66 6.19 45.52
N SER A 22 -6.37 7.18 44.67
CA SER A 22 -6.20 8.65 44.81
C SER A 22 -7.46 9.41 45.34
N PRO A 23 -7.43 10.72 45.77
CA PRO A 23 -6.57 11.84 45.31
C PRO A 23 -6.14 12.93 46.37
N ARG A 24 -5.75 14.14 45.87
CA ARG A 24 -5.32 15.44 46.50
C ARG A 24 -6.32 16.09 47.54
N PRO A 25 -6.09 17.29 48.16
CA PRO A 25 -4.88 18.12 48.50
C PRO A 25 -4.89 18.73 49.97
N VAL A 26 -4.02 19.75 50.24
CA VAL A 26 -4.11 20.89 51.22
C VAL A 26 -3.07 20.94 52.38
N SER A 27 -2.08 21.86 52.25
CA SER A 27 -1.58 22.93 53.18
C SER A 27 -1.36 22.68 54.70
N THR A 28 -0.44 23.32 55.47
CA THR A 28 0.44 24.50 55.32
C THR A 28 1.63 24.48 56.34
N MET A 29 2.51 25.51 56.29
CA MET A 29 3.60 25.94 57.22
C MET A 29 5.05 25.71 56.73
N GLY A 30 5.99 26.67 56.81
CA GLY A 30 5.91 28.02 57.41
C GLY A 30 7.01 29.01 56.98
N GLU A 31 6.95 30.22 57.55
CA GLU A 31 7.74 31.45 57.31
C GLU A 31 9.29 31.30 57.41
N ARG A 32 10.13 32.14 56.76
CA ARG A 32 10.46 33.52 57.22
C ARG A 32 11.22 34.42 56.20
N GLN A 33 10.76 35.68 56.11
CA GLN A 33 11.49 36.98 56.02
C GLN A 33 12.44 37.31 54.83
N THR A 34 12.14 38.26 53.91
CA THR A 34 12.05 39.77 53.91
C THR A 34 13.39 40.51 53.78
N LYS A 35 13.62 41.66 53.09
CA LYS A 35 12.87 42.92 52.71
C LYS A 35 13.44 43.48 51.35
N PHE A 36 12.70 44.17 50.44
CA PHE A 36 12.26 45.61 50.38
C PHE A 36 13.42 46.65 50.38
N SER A 37 13.41 47.82 49.69
CA SER A 37 12.37 48.75 49.16
C SER A 37 13.00 49.75 48.11
N ARG A 38 12.42 50.11 46.94
CA ARG A 38 11.47 51.22 46.56
C ARG A 38 11.97 52.69 46.39
N ARG A 39 11.31 53.39 45.42
CA ARG A 39 11.13 54.87 45.14
C ARG A 39 12.23 55.57 44.31
N ILE A 40 11.98 56.15 43.11
CA ILE A 40 11.09 57.25 42.59
C ILE A 40 11.79 58.63 42.57
N LEU A 41 12.01 59.22 41.37
CA LEU A 41 11.74 60.65 41.06
C LEU A 41 11.77 60.98 39.53
N VAL A 42 11.24 62.17 39.21
CA VAL A 42 10.79 62.82 37.95
C VAL A 42 11.88 63.37 37.00
N ALA A 43 11.64 63.42 35.66
CA ALA A 43 12.06 64.53 34.74
C ALA A 43 11.49 64.49 33.27
N THR A 44 10.55 65.41 32.97
CA THR A 44 10.28 66.22 31.74
C THR A 44 10.61 65.83 30.26
N ARG A 45 9.60 66.09 29.38
CA ARG A 45 9.61 66.65 27.98
C ARG A 45 10.52 65.99 26.92
N THR A 46 10.11 65.65 25.69
CA THR A 46 8.93 66.01 24.85
C THR A 46 8.73 64.88 23.77
N LEU A 47 7.89 64.87 22.73
CA LEU A 47 7.05 65.87 22.03
C LEU A 47 5.73 65.21 21.50
N SER A 48 5.28 65.52 20.28
CA SER A 48 4.11 65.03 19.51
C SER A 48 4.30 65.46 18.02
N PRO A 49 3.41 65.22 17.02
CA PRO A 49 2.10 64.53 16.99
C PRO A 49 2.08 63.36 15.94
N ILE A 50 0.99 62.62 15.62
CA ILE A 50 -0.27 63.02 14.95
C ILE A 50 -1.42 62.02 15.25
N THR A 51 -2.62 62.60 15.46
CA THR A 51 -4.02 62.11 15.52
C THR A 51 -4.41 60.81 14.78
N ARG A 52 -5.52 60.10 15.06
CA ARG A 52 -6.70 60.21 15.97
C ARG A 52 -7.29 58.79 16.09
N GLY A 53 -7.86 58.33 17.22
CA GLY A 53 -9.24 58.61 17.65
C GLY A 53 -10.13 57.37 17.40
N LEU A 54 -10.22 56.42 18.35
CA LEU A 54 -11.31 56.26 19.34
C LEU A 54 -12.62 55.65 18.77
N GLN A 55 -13.42 54.80 19.41
CA GLN A 55 -13.31 53.75 20.46
C GLN A 55 -14.74 53.47 20.97
N ASN A 56 -15.34 52.33 20.59
CA ASN A 56 -16.30 51.53 21.40
C ASN A 56 -17.67 52.22 21.78
N PRO A 57 -18.57 51.62 22.62
CA PRO A 57 -19.59 50.63 22.20
C PRO A 57 -21.06 50.97 22.66
N ASN A 58 -21.99 50.00 22.50
CA ASN A 58 -23.36 49.84 23.08
C ASN A 58 -24.60 50.00 22.15
N GLN A 59 -25.69 49.31 22.54
CA GLN A 59 -27.00 49.03 21.89
C GLN A 59 -27.97 50.27 21.87
N PRO A 60 -29.30 50.25 21.49
CA PRO A 60 -30.21 49.15 21.06
C PRO A 60 -31.27 49.47 19.94
N ALA A 61 -32.28 48.58 19.78
CA ALA A 61 -33.60 48.75 19.10
C ALA A 61 -33.65 48.79 17.54
N ALA A 62 -34.77 48.53 16.83
CA ALA A 62 -36.20 48.48 17.21
C ALA A 62 -37.08 47.51 16.35
N LEU A 63 -38.35 47.32 16.77
CA LEU A 63 -39.44 46.60 16.09
C LEU A 63 -39.99 47.31 14.84
N VAL A 64 -40.61 46.55 13.92
CA VAL A 64 -41.92 46.90 13.30
C VAL A 64 -42.79 45.64 13.18
N THR A 65 -44.09 45.79 13.48
CA THR A 65 -45.13 44.74 13.51
C THR A 65 -46.00 44.69 12.24
N GLY A 66 -46.61 43.53 11.93
CA GLY A 66 -47.67 43.42 10.93
C GLY A 66 -48.49 42.12 11.03
N TYR A 67 -49.76 42.22 11.44
CA TYR A 67 -50.72 41.11 11.56
C TYR A 67 -51.33 40.73 10.20
N ALA A 68 -51.65 39.43 9.99
CA ALA A 68 -53.01 38.93 9.70
C ALA A 68 -53.08 37.43 9.30
N ARG A 69 -54.05 36.71 9.88
CA ARG A 69 -54.69 35.47 9.39
C ARG A 69 -56.20 35.82 9.25
N PRO A 70 -56.97 35.22 8.32
CA PRO A 70 -57.53 33.88 8.51
C PRO A 70 -57.67 33.03 7.22
N ALA A 71 -58.31 31.85 7.35
CA ALA A 71 -58.52 30.81 6.32
C ALA A 71 -59.96 30.90 5.71
N PRO A 72 -60.65 29.79 5.33
CA PRO A 72 -60.41 28.80 4.25
C PRO A 72 -61.61 28.63 3.27
N SER A 73 -61.44 27.97 2.10
CA SER A 73 -62.58 27.38 1.34
C SER A 73 -62.19 26.37 0.23
N HIS A 74 -62.85 25.20 0.22
CA HIS A 74 -63.05 24.27 -0.93
C HIS A 74 -64.18 24.80 -1.87
N PRO A 75 -64.70 24.04 -2.86
CA PRO A 75 -64.08 23.33 -4.01
C PRO A 75 -64.75 23.71 -5.37
N ALA A 76 -64.24 23.27 -6.54
CA ALA A 76 -65.03 23.26 -7.80
C ALA A 76 -64.50 22.33 -8.92
N GLU A 77 -65.44 21.57 -9.49
CA GLU A 77 -65.49 20.92 -10.82
C GLU A 77 -66.92 21.22 -11.36
N PRO A 78 -67.36 20.90 -12.61
CA PRO A 78 -66.69 20.56 -13.88
C PRO A 78 -67.28 21.37 -15.09
N ILE A 79 -67.50 20.73 -16.27
CA ILE A 79 -68.14 21.16 -17.56
C ILE A 79 -67.13 21.56 -18.67
N LEU A 80 -66.99 20.99 -19.88
CA LEU A 80 -67.72 20.02 -20.77
C LEU A 80 -68.45 20.65 -21.99
N LEU A 81 -67.86 20.50 -23.19
CA LEU A 81 -68.38 20.70 -24.58
C LEU A 81 -67.39 20.00 -25.55
N GLN A 82 -67.71 19.36 -26.69
CA GLN A 82 -68.92 18.74 -27.25
C GLN A 82 -68.51 17.73 -28.37
N MET A 83 -69.41 16.80 -28.78
CA MET A 83 -69.26 15.69 -29.79
C MET A 83 -69.23 16.18 -31.28
N PRO A 84 -69.17 15.37 -32.40
CA PRO A 84 -69.36 13.89 -32.59
C PRO A 84 -68.32 13.13 -33.49
N VAL A 85 -68.08 11.81 -33.35
CA VAL A 85 -68.75 10.58 -33.90
C VAL A 85 -68.70 10.35 -35.43
N ALA A 86 -67.98 9.31 -35.87
CA ALA A 86 -68.37 8.33 -36.92
C ALA A 86 -67.37 7.16 -37.06
N ALA A 87 -67.85 5.96 -37.44
CA ALA A 87 -67.10 4.72 -37.78
C ALA A 87 -67.85 4.00 -38.95
N PRO A 88 -67.61 2.72 -39.36
CA PRO A 88 -66.49 1.77 -39.22
C PRO A 88 -66.13 0.99 -40.55
N ARG A 89 -65.33 -0.09 -40.44
CA ARG A 89 -65.34 -1.39 -41.21
C ARG A 89 -64.31 -1.76 -42.33
N MET A 90 -63.84 -3.02 -42.18
CA MET A 90 -63.55 -4.09 -43.17
C MET A 90 -62.16 -4.27 -43.83
N ARG A 91 -61.82 -5.55 -44.07
CA ARG A 91 -60.59 -6.17 -44.66
C ARG A 91 -60.87 -6.61 -46.13
N PRO A 92 -60.00 -7.44 -46.79
CA PRO A 92 -58.70 -7.24 -47.46
C PRO A 92 -58.87 -7.54 -48.99
N PRO A 93 -58.00 -8.23 -49.79
CA PRO A 93 -56.53 -8.43 -49.86
C PRO A 93 -55.92 -8.08 -51.26
N GLY A 94 -54.60 -8.31 -51.52
CA GLY A 94 -54.10 -8.47 -52.92
C GLY A 94 -52.62 -8.16 -53.28
N VAL A 95 -51.73 -9.16 -53.20
CA VAL A 95 -51.02 -9.84 -54.34
C VAL A 95 -50.28 -9.03 -55.47
N VAL A 96 -48.95 -9.29 -55.59
CA VAL A 96 -48.08 -9.46 -56.81
C VAL A 96 -47.10 -8.38 -57.38
N ASP A 97 -45.84 -8.88 -57.58
CA ASP A 97 -44.69 -8.57 -58.47
C ASP A 97 -44.06 -7.19 -58.72
N PHE A 98 -42.71 -7.18 -58.80
CA PHE A 98 -41.99 -6.87 -60.05
C PHE A 98 -40.58 -7.49 -60.18
N LEU A 99 -40.20 -7.77 -61.43
CA LEU A 99 -38.99 -8.41 -62.02
C LEU A 99 -37.75 -7.45 -62.09
N ARG A 100 -36.50 -7.76 -62.50
CA ARG A 100 -35.63 -8.96 -62.76
C ARG A 100 -34.25 -8.47 -63.28
N THR A 101 -33.23 -9.35 -63.36
CA THR A 101 -31.97 -9.39 -64.20
C THR A 101 -30.64 -9.30 -63.43
N GLY A 102 -29.58 -10.09 -63.71
CA GLY A 102 -29.45 -11.31 -64.55
C GLY A 102 -28.01 -11.88 -64.69
N ALA A 103 -27.90 -13.19 -65.04
CA ALA A 103 -26.73 -13.96 -65.54
C ALA A 103 -25.56 -14.40 -64.58
N VAL A 104 -24.74 -15.46 -64.82
CA VAL A 104 -24.94 -16.93 -65.10
C VAL A 104 -23.57 -17.69 -65.26
N GLN A 105 -23.55 -19.05 -65.17
CA GLN A 105 -22.46 -20.07 -65.42
C GLN A 105 -21.47 -20.42 -64.27
N GLY A 106 -21.07 -21.69 -63.99
CA GLY A 106 -21.62 -23.04 -64.34
C GLY A 106 -20.63 -24.25 -64.31
N ARG A 107 -21.06 -25.43 -63.78
CA ARG A 107 -20.52 -26.85 -63.89
C ARG A 107 -19.17 -27.23 -63.20
N ASP A 108 -18.77 -28.51 -63.03
CA ASP A 108 -19.36 -29.80 -62.55
C ASP A 108 -18.29 -30.96 -62.61
N TYR A 109 -18.50 -32.09 -61.88
CA TYR A 109 -17.95 -33.49 -62.03
C TYR A 109 -17.07 -34.18 -60.94
N ASN A 110 -17.04 -35.54 -61.00
CA ASN A 110 -16.80 -36.56 -59.94
C ASN A 110 -15.56 -37.50 -60.17
N GLN A 111 -15.33 -38.45 -59.20
CA GLN A 111 -14.51 -39.71 -59.24
C GLN A 111 -12.99 -39.60 -58.90
N GLY A 112 -12.27 -40.59 -58.33
CA GLY A 112 -12.59 -41.87 -57.67
C GLY A 112 -11.37 -42.85 -57.51
N LEU A 113 -11.32 -43.70 -56.46
CA LEU A 113 -10.45 -44.92 -56.23
C LEU A 113 -8.90 -44.76 -56.24
N GLY A 114 -8.03 -45.61 -55.63
CA GLY A 114 -8.12 -46.82 -54.77
C GLY A 114 -6.69 -47.36 -54.43
N LEU A 115 -6.49 -48.29 -53.47
CA LEU A 115 -5.14 -48.81 -53.09
C LEU A 115 -5.10 -50.24 -52.47
N HIS A 116 -3.95 -50.91 -52.63
CA HIS A 116 -3.44 -52.16 -51.99
C HIS A 116 -1.88 -52.07 -51.96
N GLY A 117 -1.07 -52.87 -51.23
CA GLY A 117 -1.33 -54.01 -50.33
C GLY A 117 -0.07 -54.55 -49.60
N SER A 118 -0.16 -55.79 -49.08
CA SER A 118 0.79 -56.57 -48.23
C SER A 118 1.82 -57.45 -49.00
N PRO A 119 2.68 -58.30 -48.36
CA PRO A 119 3.43 -58.26 -47.05
C PRO A 119 4.92 -58.76 -47.16
N ASP A 120 5.68 -58.87 -46.04
CA ASP A 120 6.41 -60.10 -45.56
C ASP A 120 7.43 -59.87 -44.41
N ILE A 121 8.09 -60.95 -43.91
CA ILE A 121 8.50 -61.17 -42.49
C ILE A 121 10.08 -61.25 -42.28
N PRO A 122 10.72 -61.85 -41.23
CA PRO A 122 11.66 -61.15 -40.30
C PRO A 122 13.13 -61.66 -40.26
N MET A 123 14.00 -61.13 -39.37
CA MET A 123 14.96 -61.90 -38.51
C MET A 123 15.80 -61.03 -37.51
N THR A 124 16.45 -61.70 -36.55
CA THR A 124 17.25 -61.23 -35.36
C THR A 124 18.71 -61.79 -35.39
N PRO A 125 19.60 -61.67 -34.37
CA PRO A 125 20.13 -60.55 -33.54
C PRO A 125 21.72 -60.55 -33.42
N SER A 126 22.28 -59.93 -32.36
CA SER A 126 23.70 -59.96 -31.83
C SER A 126 24.75 -59.03 -32.51
N THR A 127 25.85 -58.52 -31.90
CA THR A 127 26.47 -58.70 -30.54
C THR A 127 27.43 -57.51 -30.18
N GLU A 128 27.44 -57.12 -28.88
CA GLU A 128 28.58 -56.67 -28.01
C GLU A 128 29.63 -55.53 -28.30
N TRP A 129 29.77 -54.62 -27.29
CA TRP A 129 30.95 -53.96 -26.65
C TRP A 129 32.11 -53.29 -27.47
N HIS A 130 32.86 -52.25 -27.03
CA HIS A 130 33.13 -51.58 -25.73
C HIS A 130 33.43 -50.04 -25.85
N ALA A 131 33.21 -49.30 -24.74
CA ALA A 131 33.88 -48.07 -24.19
C ALA A 131 34.89 -47.22 -25.04
N SER A 132 35.06 -45.89 -24.90
CA SER A 132 34.49 -44.83 -24.00
C SER A 132 35.03 -43.42 -24.40
N ARG A 133 34.31 -42.31 -24.11
CA ARG A 133 34.81 -40.99 -23.58
C ARG A 133 33.81 -39.82 -23.66
N GLN A 134 34.14 -38.77 -22.89
CA GLN A 134 33.43 -37.52 -22.56
C GLN A 134 32.92 -36.66 -23.74
N LEU A 135 31.91 -35.80 -23.47
CA LEU A 135 31.24 -34.92 -24.44
C LEU A 135 31.17 -33.44 -23.98
N PRO A 136 31.38 -32.48 -24.91
CA PRO A 136 30.78 -31.15 -24.83
C PRO A 136 30.08 -30.67 -26.13
N ARG A 137 29.01 -29.86 -25.96
CA ARG A 137 28.32 -28.95 -26.93
C ARG A 137 27.51 -29.51 -28.15
N LYS A 138 26.18 -29.27 -28.11
CA LYS A 138 25.25 -28.69 -29.15
C LYS A 138 25.15 -29.33 -30.59
N PRO A 139 24.04 -29.12 -31.37
CA PRO A 139 22.60 -29.27 -31.06
C PRO A 139 21.69 -29.82 -32.22
N ILE A 140 20.58 -30.56 -31.92
CA ILE A 140 19.28 -30.61 -32.70
C ILE A 140 19.32 -31.34 -34.10
N PRO A 141 18.25 -31.94 -34.72
CA PRO A 141 16.84 -32.27 -34.34
C PRO A 141 16.30 -33.73 -34.65
N GLN A 142 14.99 -33.94 -34.35
CA GLN A 142 13.98 -34.91 -34.91
C GLN A 142 13.92 -36.42 -34.54
N THR A 143 12.73 -36.88 -34.11
CA THR A 143 12.10 -38.18 -34.49
C THR A 143 10.58 -38.20 -34.10
N PRO A 144 9.65 -38.84 -34.87
CA PRO A 144 8.20 -38.80 -34.58
C PRO A 144 7.44 -40.17 -34.47
N THR A 145 6.33 -40.15 -33.69
CA THR A 145 5.02 -40.90 -33.76
C THR A 145 4.91 -42.41 -34.08
N THR A 146 4.35 -43.31 -33.22
CA THR A 146 2.93 -43.68 -32.86
C THR A 146 2.26 -44.77 -33.74
N PRO A 147 1.40 -45.66 -33.19
CA PRO A 147 -0.02 -45.70 -33.61
C PRO A 147 -1.07 -46.06 -32.50
N ALA A 148 -2.37 -46.02 -32.82
CA ALA A 148 -3.53 -46.23 -31.93
C ALA A 148 -4.63 -47.12 -32.56
N PRO A 149 -5.72 -47.45 -31.82
CA PRO A 149 -7.08 -47.47 -32.41
C PRO A 149 -8.22 -47.01 -31.46
N ILE A 150 -9.48 -46.70 -31.82
CA ILE A 150 -10.21 -46.31 -33.07
C ILE A 150 -11.58 -45.69 -32.63
N GLY A 151 -12.14 -44.71 -33.38
CA GLY A 151 -13.54 -44.23 -33.21
C GLY A 151 -13.90 -43.00 -34.07
N SER A 152 -14.92 -43.12 -34.93
CA SER A 152 -15.31 -42.22 -36.05
C SER A 152 -16.31 -41.08 -35.67
N PRO A 153 -16.85 -40.24 -36.59
CA PRO A 153 -16.34 -39.52 -37.79
C PRO A 153 -16.60 -37.97 -37.76
N PRO A 154 -16.17 -37.15 -38.76
CA PRO A 154 -16.12 -35.68 -38.65
C PRO A 154 -17.10 -34.85 -39.53
N GLY A 155 -17.20 -33.54 -39.24
CA GLY A 155 -17.85 -32.50 -40.07
C GLY A 155 -16.92 -31.30 -40.38
N PRO A 156 -17.22 -30.45 -41.40
CA PRO A 156 -16.17 -29.80 -42.19
C PRO A 156 -15.86 -28.32 -41.86
N TYR A 157 -14.59 -27.92 -42.02
CA TYR A 157 -14.09 -26.90 -42.97
C TYR A 157 -12.63 -26.51 -42.63
N GLY A 158 -11.73 -26.68 -43.58
CA GLY A 158 -10.28 -26.48 -43.39
C GLY A 158 -9.80 -25.05 -43.67
N ARG A 159 -8.64 -24.69 -43.10
CA ARG A 159 -7.90 -23.45 -43.39
C ARG A 159 -6.96 -23.60 -44.59
N SER A 160 -6.75 -22.51 -45.32
CA SER A 160 -5.58 -22.30 -46.20
C SER A 160 -4.50 -21.44 -45.50
N PRO A 161 -3.23 -21.46 -45.95
CA PRO A 161 -2.06 -21.09 -45.12
C PRO A 161 -1.64 -19.59 -45.20
N PRO A 162 -0.71 -19.13 -44.34
CA PRO A 162 -0.46 -17.70 -44.10
C PRO A 162 0.88 -17.14 -44.65
N THR A 163 0.90 -15.81 -44.86
CA THR A 163 2.11 -14.96 -45.01
C THR A 163 1.82 -13.57 -44.41
N PRO A 164 2.82 -12.71 -44.08
CA PRO A 164 3.17 -12.56 -42.67
C PRO A 164 3.09 -11.12 -42.10
N THR A 165 3.54 -10.99 -40.85
CA THR A 165 3.91 -9.74 -40.12
C THR A 165 2.81 -8.72 -39.76
N ALA A 166 2.46 -8.67 -38.47
CA ALA A 166 3.01 -7.67 -37.54
C ALA A 166 2.66 -8.01 -36.08
N LYS A 167 3.62 -7.92 -35.14
CA LYS A 167 3.34 -8.09 -33.70
C LYS A 167 2.95 -6.76 -33.07
N SER A 168 1.72 -6.67 -32.59
CA SER A 168 1.32 -5.74 -31.52
C SER A 168 0.98 -6.56 -30.27
N PRO A 169 1.37 -6.14 -29.05
CA PRO A 169 0.98 -6.85 -27.84
C PRO A 169 -0.54 -6.77 -27.65
N GLN A 170 -1.21 -7.93 -27.53
CA GLN A 170 -2.61 -7.99 -27.11
C GLN A 170 -2.73 -7.48 -25.67
N PRO A 171 -3.68 -6.59 -25.36
CA PRO A 171 -3.97 -6.20 -23.99
C PRO A 171 -4.53 -7.39 -23.20
N SER A 172 -4.31 -7.35 -21.88
CA SER A 172 -4.65 -8.39 -20.91
C SER A 172 -6.18 -8.56 -20.74
N PHE A 173 -6.59 -9.69 -20.14
CA PHE A 173 -8.01 -9.98 -19.90
C PHE A 173 -8.72 -8.88 -19.06
N SER A 174 -7.99 -8.24 -18.14
CA SER A 174 -8.42 -7.08 -17.35
C SER A 174 -8.76 -5.85 -18.18
N GLU A 175 -8.00 -5.55 -19.24
CA GLU A 175 -8.27 -4.40 -20.12
C GLU A 175 -9.51 -4.63 -20.99
N ARG A 176 -9.81 -5.90 -21.34
CA ARG A 176 -11.01 -6.25 -22.10
C ARG A 176 -12.30 -6.12 -21.27
N ALA A 177 -12.22 -6.28 -19.95
CA ALA A 177 -13.33 -6.02 -19.03
C ALA A 177 -13.63 -4.52 -18.89
N ALA A 178 -12.60 -3.66 -18.84
CA ALA A 178 -12.78 -2.21 -18.75
C ALA A 178 -13.38 -1.59 -20.03
N ALA A 179 -13.05 -2.14 -21.21
CA ALA A 179 -13.54 -1.63 -22.50
C ALA A 179 -15.03 -1.93 -22.79
N GLY A 180 -15.65 -2.89 -22.09
CA GLY A 180 -17.04 -3.31 -22.36
C GLY A 180 -18.13 -2.32 -21.95
N ALA A 181 -17.79 -1.30 -21.14
CA ALA A 181 -18.77 -0.40 -20.54
C ALA A 181 -19.07 0.89 -21.33
N ALA A 182 -18.38 1.14 -22.45
CA ALA A 182 -18.41 2.42 -23.16
C ALA A 182 -18.59 2.29 -24.69
N ALA A 183 -19.73 1.73 -25.12
CA ALA A 183 -20.02 1.54 -26.54
C ALA A 183 -21.51 1.65 -26.92
N TYR A 184 -22.20 2.74 -26.55
CA TYR A 184 -23.42 3.15 -27.25
C TYR A 184 -23.58 4.69 -27.30
N PHE A 185 -23.97 5.17 -28.49
CA PHE A 185 -24.27 6.55 -28.91
C PHE A 185 -23.08 7.51 -29.21
N PRO A 186 -23.06 8.14 -30.40
CA PRO A 186 -22.09 9.17 -30.76
C PRO A 186 -22.63 10.58 -30.47
N THR A 187 -21.80 11.44 -29.88
CA THR A 187 -22.04 12.90 -29.85
C THR A 187 -20.81 13.65 -30.30
N THR A 188 -20.97 14.37 -31.42
CA THR A 188 -19.97 15.28 -31.99
C THR A 188 -19.85 16.57 -31.18
N GLN A 189 -18.67 16.86 -30.63
CA GLN A 189 -18.26 18.24 -30.34
C GLN A 189 -16.78 18.47 -30.71
N THR A 190 -16.54 19.63 -31.32
CA THR A 190 -15.27 20.13 -31.84
C THR A 190 -14.53 21.00 -30.80
N PHE A 191 -13.38 21.58 -31.21
CA PHE A 191 -12.40 22.38 -30.43
C PHE A 191 -11.39 21.54 -29.62
N GLY A 192 -10.07 21.79 -29.70
CA GLY A 192 -9.33 22.73 -30.57
C GLY A 192 -7.83 22.47 -30.55
N ASN A 193 -7.11 22.83 -31.63
CA ASN A 193 -5.67 22.64 -31.77
C ASN A 193 -4.85 23.55 -30.83
N HIS A 194 -3.82 23.01 -30.18
CA HIS A 194 -2.43 23.52 -30.20
C HIS A 194 -1.50 22.65 -29.33
N GLY A 195 -0.37 22.20 -29.89
CA GLY A 195 0.70 21.52 -29.15
C GLY A 195 1.57 20.62 -30.06
N GLN A 196 2.84 20.97 -30.26
CA GLN A 196 3.74 20.25 -31.17
C GLN A 196 4.34 18.98 -30.55
N HIS A 197 4.51 17.93 -31.36
CA HIS A 197 5.28 16.74 -31.02
C HIS A 197 6.79 16.93 -31.26
N GLN A 198 7.62 16.44 -30.34
CA GLN A 198 8.98 15.99 -30.62
C GLN A 198 9.25 14.61 -29.95
N PRO A 199 10.09 13.73 -30.53
CA PRO A 199 10.17 12.32 -30.12
C PRO A 199 11.33 12.00 -29.16
N ARG A 200 11.16 10.97 -28.31
CA ARG A 200 12.25 10.35 -27.53
C ARG A 200 13.14 9.44 -28.40
N PRO A 201 14.48 9.50 -28.28
CA PRO A 201 15.37 8.46 -28.79
C PRO A 201 15.44 7.20 -27.87
N ARG A 202 15.71 6.03 -28.46
CA ARG A 202 16.05 4.78 -27.75
C ARG A 202 17.57 4.66 -27.54
N PRO A 203 18.05 3.85 -26.56
CA PRO A 203 19.47 3.59 -26.35
C PRO A 203 19.98 2.30 -27.03
N SER A 204 21.20 2.35 -27.59
CA SER A 204 22.06 1.20 -27.94
C SER A 204 23.38 1.69 -28.56
N PRO A 205 24.51 0.95 -28.49
CA PRO A 205 24.97 0.04 -27.45
C PRO A 205 26.39 0.43 -26.91
N LEU A 206 26.91 -0.35 -25.95
CA LEU A 206 28.32 -0.27 -25.53
C LEU A 206 29.25 -0.83 -26.62
N GLN A 207 30.33 -0.11 -26.94
CA GLN A 207 31.52 -0.71 -27.54
C GLN A 207 32.79 -0.08 -26.94
N LEU A 208 33.80 -0.92 -26.76
CA LEU A 208 35.03 -0.68 -26.01
C LEU A 208 36.13 -0.21 -26.96
N ASP A 209 36.89 0.83 -26.60
CA ASP A 209 38.22 1.09 -27.19
C ASP A 209 39.14 1.83 -26.21
N SER A 210 40.43 1.92 -26.55
CA SER A 210 41.54 1.79 -25.60
C SER A 210 42.66 2.84 -25.75
N TYR A 211 43.41 3.10 -24.66
CA TYR A 211 44.69 3.87 -24.61
C TYR A 211 44.59 5.38 -25.01
N GLU A 212 45.44 6.33 -24.59
CA GLU A 212 46.33 6.48 -23.42
C GLU A 212 46.65 7.99 -23.19
N HIS A 213 47.12 8.36 -22.00
CA HIS A 213 47.89 9.57 -21.64
C HIS A 213 47.69 10.92 -22.37
N SER A 214 47.32 11.97 -21.61
CA SER A 214 47.88 13.32 -21.82
C SER A 214 47.87 14.18 -20.55
N ASN A 215 48.94 14.95 -20.37
CA ASN A 215 49.15 15.88 -19.26
C ASN A 215 48.45 17.23 -19.54
N TYR A 216 47.80 17.84 -18.54
CA TYR A 216 48.25 19.15 -18.01
C TYR A 216 47.54 19.57 -16.71
N THR A 217 48.26 20.32 -15.87
CA THR A 217 47.84 20.82 -14.54
C THR A 217 47.32 22.28 -14.56
N PRO A 218 46.65 22.77 -13.49
CA PRO A 218 45.66 23.85 -13.60
C PRO A 218 46.04 25.22 -13.01
N SER A 219 45.36 26.28 -13.48
CA SER A 219 45.10 27.52 -12.72
C SER A 219 43.80 28.15 -13.24
N GLN A 220 42.70 28.01 -12.51
CA GLN A 220 42.16 28.98 -11.54
C GLN A 220 41.12 29.93 -12.15
N SER A 221 40.06 30.13 -11.37
CA SER A 221 38.83 30.82 -11.71
C SER A 221 38.74 32.16 -10.99
N GLU A 222 38.20 33.19 -11.64
CA GLU A 222 37.49 34.26 -10.94
C GLU A 222 36.03 34.35 -11.38
N PHE A 223 35.17 34.74 -10.44
CA PHE A 223 33.73 34.83 -10.59
C PHE A 223 33.34 36.27 -10.29
N SER A 224 32.74 36.97 -11.26
CA SER A 224 32.36 38.39 -11.11
C SER A 224 30.85 38.54 -10.87
N THR A 225 30.49 39.59 -10.13
CA THR A 225 29.11 40.10 -10.04
C THR A 225 29.06 41.55 -10.53
N PRO A 226 27.92 42.05 -11.02
CA PRO A 226 27.90 43.21 -11.91
C PRO A 226 27.56 44.52 -11.19
N TYR A 227 28.14 45.64 -11.63
CA TYR A 227 27.42 46.91 -11.88
C TYR A 227 28.32 47.98 -12.54
N THR A 228 27.68 48.97 -13.18
CA THR A 228 28.22 50.20 -13.79
C THR A 228 29.02 50.03 -15.10
N GLY A 229 28.92 51.04 -15.97
CA GLY A 229 29.60 51.09 -17.27
C GLY A 229 30.12 52.50 -17.58
N GLY A 230 30.81 52.65 -18.72
CA GLY A 230 31.18 53.95 -19.29
C GLY A 230 32.67 54.20 -19.54
N PHE A 231 33.13 53.91 -20.76
CA PHE A 231 34.24 54.58 -21.48
C PHE A 231 35.69 54.37 -20.94
N PRO A 232 36.77 54.75 -21.67
CA PRO A 232 37.53 53.78 -22.50
C PRO A 232 39.07 53.76 -22.18
N PRO A 233 39.90 52.92 -22.82
CA PRO A 233 41.19 52.49 -22.25
C PRO A 233 42.40 53.38 -22.60
N LYS A 234 43.44 53.34 -21.75
CA LYS A 234 44.81 53.78 -22.11
C LYS A 234 45.91 52.81 -21.63
N LYS A 235 46.57 52.22 -22.63
CA LYS A 235 47.93 51.63 -22.71
C LYS A 235 48.68 51.26 -21.43
N GLN A 236 49.02 49.97 -21.36
CA GLN A 236 50.16 49.46 -20.57
C GLN A 236 51.49 50.03 -21.08
N VAL A 237 52.46 50.19 -20.17
CA VAL A 237 53.89 50.22 -20.48
C VAL A 237 54.52 49.03 -19.77
N ARG A 238 55.30 48.25 -20.52
CA ARG A 238 56.00 47.03 -20.08
C ARG A 238 57.47 47.35 -19.92
N ILE A 239 58.09 46.88 -18.84
CA ILE A 239 59.54 46.84 -18.68
C ILE A 239 59.90 45.44 -18.18
N ASP A 240 60.49 44.63 -19.07
CA ASP A 240 61.15 43.38 -18.71
C ASP A 240 62.66 43.67 -18.56
N SER A 241 63.32 43.11 -17.55
CA SER A 241 64.76 42.79 -17.61
C SER A 241 65.15 41.76 -16.56
N HIS A 242 65.80 40.68 -17.00
CA HIS A 242 66.52 39.76 -16.11
C HIS A 242 67.95 40.24 -15.85
N SER A 243 68.59 39.60 -14.86
CA SER A 243 70.05 39.40 -14.73
C SER A 243 70.97 40.62 -14.61
N ALA A 244 71.39 40.90 -13.36
CA ALA A 244 72.74 41.38 -13.05
C ALA A 244 73.14 40.89 -11.64
N LEU A 245 73.98 39.87 -11.57
CA LEU A 245 74.73 39.49 -10.37
C LEU A 245 76.21 39.86 -10.57
N LEU A 246 76.93 40.06 -9.46
CA LEU A 246 78.39 40.23 -9.36
C LEU A 246 78.98 41.53 -9.94
N SER A 247 78.97 42.58 -9.12
CA SER A 247 80.17 43.42 -8.88
C SER A 247 79.95 44.32 -7.66
N SER A 248 80.95 44.42 -6.79
CA SER A 248 80.91 45.27 -5.60
C SER A 248 82.21 46.07 -5.47
N PRO A 249 82.17 47.41 -5.59
CA PRO A 249 83.22 48.29 -5.10
C PRO A 249 83.05 48.55 -3.58
N PRO A 250 84.12 48.88 -2.85
CA PRO A 250 84.08 49.03 -1.40
C PRO A 250 83.47 50.37 -0.96
N TYR A 251 82.71 50.37 0.14
CA TYR A 251 82.22 51.60 0.78
C TYR A 251 82.89 51.78 2.15
N GLN A 252 83.69 52.84 2.29
CA GLN A 252 84.17 53.31 3.59
C GLN A 252 83.09 54.21 4.26
N PRO A 253 82.90 54.14 5.58
CA PRO A 253 81.81 54.84 6.25
C PRO A 253 82.15 56.31 6.58
N PRO A 254 81.20 57.25 6.42
CA PRO A 254 81.22 58.52 7.14
C PRO A 254 80.91 58.31 8.64
N PRO A 255 81.51 59.07 9.56
CA PRO A 255 81.36 58.83 11.00
C PRO A 255 80.12 59.51 11.61
N GLY A 256 79.52 58.84 12.60
CA GLY A 256 78.95 59.51 13.77
C GLY A 256 77.48 59.94 13.76
N ARG A 257 76.55 58.98 13.88
CA ARG A 257 75.36 59.12 14.76
C ARG A 257 74.74 57.77 15.12
N PRO A 258 74.38 57.51 16.39
CA PRO A 258 73.63 56.31 16.76
C PRO A 258 72.13 56.53 16.50
N GLU A 259 71.65 56.17 15.31
CA GLU A 259 70.22 56.06 15.06
C GLU A 259 69.73 54.63 15.31
N SER A 260 68.92 54.49 16.36
CA SER A 260 68.20 53.25 16.67
C SER A 260 67.12 53.00 15.61
N TYR A 261 67.45 52.21 14.57
CA TYR A 261 66.51 51.74 13.57
C TYR A 261 65.47 50.76 14.18
N THR A 262 64.47 51.34 14.83
CA THR A 262 63.27 50.64 15.29
C THR A 262 62.36 50.44 14.08
N TYR A 263 62.61 49.36 13.33
CA TYR A 263 61.87 49.05 12.11
C TYR A 263 60.40 48.73 12.43
N HIS A 264 59.49 49.66 12.10
CA HIS A 264 58.05 49.39 12.08
C HIS A 264 57.65 48.86 10.68
N PRO A 265 57.13 47.63 10.56
CA PRO A 265 56.70 47.09 9.28
C PRO A 265 55.41 47.78 8.77
N PRO A 266 55.24 47.91 7.44
CA PRO A 266 54.13 48.67 6.86
C PRO A 266 52.78 47.93 6.90
N GLY A 267 51.70 48.70 7.03
CA GLY A 267 50.43 48.41 6.35
C GLY A 267 49.58 47.23 6.85
N HIS A 268 49.32 47.14 8.15
CA HIS A 268 48.16 46.35 8.64
C HIS A 268 46.84 47.09 8.32
N ILE A 269 45.73 46.36 8.14
CA ILE A 269 44.38 46.95 8.05
C ILE A 269 44.06 47.62 9.41
N ALA A 270 44.31 48.92 9.51
CA ALA A 270 44.44 49.64 10.78
C ALA A 270 43.18 49.60 11.67
N VAL A 271 42.00 49.34 11.09
CA VAL A 271 40.72 49.24 11.81
C VAL A 271 40.65 47.98 12.68
N TYR A 272 41.13 46.83 12.17
CA TYR A 272 41.00 45.53 12.85
C TYR A 272 41.84 45.47 14.13
N GLN A 273 43.06 46.01 14.06
CA GLN A 273 44.05 45.86 15.14
C GLN A 273 43.83 46.80 16.33
N LYS A 274 42.93 47.79 16.22
CA LYS A 274 42.56 48.68 17.33
C LYS A 274 41.65 47.98 18.36
N TRP A 275 40.93 46.93 17.96
CA TRP A 275 39.93 46.24 18.80
C TRP A 275 40.12 44.73 18.87
N TRP A 276 40.97 44.13 18.04
CA TRP A 276 41.18 42.68 17.98
C TRP A 276 42.66 42.30 18.18
N HIS A 277 42.97 41.62 19.28
CA HIS A 277 44.31 41.13 19.55
C HIS A 277 44.58 39.83 18.78
N PRO A 278 45.75 39.62 18.13
CA PRO A 278 46.05 38.38 17.42
C PRO A 278 45.94 37.11 18.29
N SER A 279 46.16 37.24 19.60
CA SER A 279 45.97 36.20 20.62
C SER A 279 44.52 35.70 20.70
N TRP A 280 43.54 36.51 20.33
CA TRP A 280 42.12 36.18 20.41
C TRP A 280 41.65 35.20 19.31
N ASN A 281 42.38 35.11 18.19
CA ASN A 281 42.04 34.21 17.08
C ASN A 281 41.91 32.75 17.54
N MET A 282 42.80 32.30 18.43
CA MET A 282 42.80 30.91 18.95
C MET A 282 41.54 30.60 19.75
N TYR A 283 41.08 31.54 20.60
CA TYR A 283 39.83 31.39 21.36
C TYR A 283 38.60 31.56 20.46
N PHE A 284 38.62 32.53 19.54
CA PHE A 284 37.54 32.78 18.60
C PHE A 284 37.22 31.54 17.76
N PHE A 285 38.23 30.90 17.17
CA PHE A 285 38.03 29.70 16.38
C PHE A 285 37.58 28.50 17.24
N LEU A 286 38.01 28.40 18.50
CA LEU A 286 37.52 27.37 19.42
C LEU A 286 36.02 27.57 19.72
N PHE A 287 35.61 28.77 20.13
CA PHE A 287 34.21 29.07 20.43
C PHE A 287 33.31 29.01 19.19
N ALA A 288 33.79 29.44 18.02
CA ALA A 288 33.08 29.29 16.76
C ALA A 288 32.85 27.80 16.42
N GLY A 289 33.87 26.95 16.60
CA GLY A 289 33.77 25.51 16.36
C GLY A 289 32.76 24.80 17.25
N ILE A 290 32.73 25.17 18.54
CA ILE A 290 31.73 24.70 19.52
C ILE A 290 30.32 25.20 19.13
N ALA A 291 30.17 26.49 18.80
CA ALA A 291 28.89 27.06 18.40
C ALA A 291 28.32 26.41 17.12
N LEU A 292 29.18 26.12 16.14
CA LEU A 292 28.81 25.41 14.91
C LEU A 292 28.45 23.94 15.17
N ALA A 293 29.14 23.26 16.10
CA ALA A 293 28.77 21.91 16.53
C ALA A 293 27.40 21.87 17.22
N MET A 294 27.11 22.83 18.11
CA MET A 294 25.77 22.97 18.69
C MET A 294 24.71 23.30 17.63
N GLY A 295 25.03 24.19 16.68
CA GLY A 295 24.15 24.51 15.56
C GLY A 295 23.82 23.28 14.71
N HIS A 296 24.80 22.41 14.46
CA HIS A 296 24.61 21.13 13.79
C HIS A 296 23.68 20.19 14.57
N HIS A 297 23.89 20.05 15.90
CA HIS A 297 23.00 19.26 16.77
C HIS A 297 21.56 19.78 16.75
N PHE A 298 21.34 21.09 16.93
CA PHE A 298 19.99 21.66 16.95
C PHE A 298 19.31 21.62 15.57
N PHE A 299 20.07 21.76 14.49
CA PHE A 299 19.55 21.59 13.14
C PHE A 299 19.07 20.15 12.88
N TYR A 300 19.86 19.13 13.22
CA TYR A 300 19.45 17.73 13.08
C TYR A 300 18.30 17.37 14.03
N LYS A 301 18.31 17.87 15.27
CA LYS A 301 17.20 17.69 16.22
C LYS A 301 15.89 18.35 15.78
N HIS A 302 15.94 19.40 14.96
CA HIS A 302 14.74 20.01 14.36
C HIS A 302 14.17 19.17 13.19
N LEU A 303 15.03 18.46 12.47
CA LEU A 303 14.63 17.56 11.38
C LEU A 303 14.13 16.20 11.89
N ASP A 304 14.59 15.75 13.06
CA ASP A 304 14.28 14.43 13.62
C ASP A 304 12.76 14.15 13.66
N GLY A 305 12.36 13.03 13.04
CA GLY A 305 10.96 12.65 12.90
C GLY A 305 10.11 13.49 11.94
N SER A 306 10.64 14.53 11.27
CA SER A 306 9.94 15.26 10.21
C SER A 306 9.95 14.48 8.88
N GLU A 307 9.01 14.78 7.99
CA GLU A 307 9.01 14.25 6.61
C GLU A 307 10.29 14.69 5.87
N ALA A 308 10.93 13.77 5.16
CA ALA A 308 12.24 13.94 4.53
C ALA A 308 12.20 14.75 3.21
N THR A 309 11.44 15.85 3.21
CA THR A 309 11.31 16.74 2.06
C THR A 309 12.66 17.40 1.75
N ASN A 310 13.04 17.45 0.47
CA ASN A 310 14.32 17.99 0.02
C ASN A 310 15.55 17.36 0.71
N GLN A 311 15.52 16.05 1.00
CA GLN A 311 16.59 15.25 1.63
C GLN A 311 18.02 15.74 1.34
N LEU A 312 18.39 15.83 0.06
CA LEU A 312 19.74 16.18 -0.38
C LEU A 312 20.18 17.59 0.06
N ARG A 313 19.24 18.54 0.21
CA ARG A 313 19.52 19.91 0.66
C ARG A 313 19.80 19.95 2.16
N MET A 314 19.03 19.20 2.96
CA MET A 314 19.23 19.19 4.41
C MET A 314 20.52 18.47 4.81
N LEU A 315 20.85 17.35 4.14
CA LEU A 315 22.14 16.68 4.30
C LEU A 315 23.33 17.59 3.94
N ARG A 316 23.20 18.40 2.88
CA ARG A 316 24.23 19.40 2.51
C ARG A 316 24.41 20.48 3.58
N TYR A 317 23.33 20.94 4.23
CA TYR A 317 23.46 21.90 5.36
C TYR A 317 24.15 21.27 6.57
N GLY A 318 23.85 20.01 6.91
CA GLY A 318 24.57 19.27 7.95
C GLY A 318 26.06 19.12 7.66
N ALA A 319 26.39 18.66 6.44
CA ALA A 319 27.79 18.55 5.99
C ALA A 319 28.52 19.91 6.02
N ALA A 320 27.86 21.01 5.65
CA ALA A 320 28.45 22.35 5.73
C ALA A 320 28.71 22.80 7.18
N LEU A 321 27.75 22.60 8.10
CA LEU A 321 27.93 22.90 9.53
C LEU A 321 29.05 22.05 10.15
N SER A 322 29.12 20.77 9.78
CA SER A 322 30.20 19.87 10.18
C SER A 322 31.56 20.33 9.69
N PHE A 323 31.68 20.64 8.39
CA PHE A 323 32.93 21.15 7.81
C PHE A 323 33.38 22.46 8.46
N LEU A 324 32.46 23.40 8.68
CA LEU A 324 32.77 24.68 9.33
C LEU A 324 33.22 24.50 10.79
N SER A 325 32.57 23.61 11.56
CA SER A 325 32.99 23.26 12.92
C SER A 325 34.39 22.61 12.92
N LYS A 326 34.63 21.65 12.02
CA LYS A 326 35.94 21.02 11.83
C LYS A 326 37.03 22.03 11.45
N ALA A 327 36.75 22.92 10.50
CA ALA A 327 37.72 23.90 10.01
C ALA A 327 38.10 24.92 11.10
N SER A 328 37.15 25.33 11.94
CA SER A 328 37.40 26.24 13.06
C SER A 328 38.13 25.56 14.22
N LEU A 329 37.72 24.35 14.65
CA LEU A 329 38.46 23.57 15.66
C LEU A 329 39.91 23.27 15.21
N ALA A 330 40.10 22.86 13.95
CA ALA A 330 41.44 22.66 13.38
C ALA A 330 42.26 23.97 13.38
N SER A 331 41.66 25.09 12.97
CA SER A 331 42.35 26.39 12.95
C SER A 331 42.76 26.87 14.34
N ALA A 332 41.94 26.62 15.37
CA ALA A 332 42.30 26.90 16.76
C ALA A 332 43.55 26.11 17.20
N VAL A 333 43.62 24.81 16.86
CA VAL A 333 44.76 23.96 17.21
C VAL A 333 46.00 24.27 16.36
N ILE A 334 45.87 24.63 15.07
CA ILE A 334 47.00 25.07 14.23
C ILE A 334 47.64 26.35 14.80
N LEU A 335 46.83 27.30 15.27
CA LEU A 335 47.34 28.51 15.94
C LEU A 335 48.07 28.16 17.25
N ALA A 336 47.51 27.26 18.06
CA ALA A 336 48.13 26.77 19.30
C ALA A 336 49.46 26.02 19.05
N PHE A 337 49.48 25.16 18.04
CA PHE A 337 50.64 24.42 17.56
C PHE A 337 51.78 25.37 17.19
N ARG A 338 51.50 26.41 16.39
CA ARG A 338 52.51 27.41 16.00
C ARG A 338 53.16 28.09 17.22
N GLN A 339 52.41 28.42 18.26
CA GLN A 339 52.99 28.98 19.50
C GLN A 339 53.84 27.94 20.26
N ARG A 340 53.41 26.67 20.30
CA ARG A 340 54.17 25.58 20.93
C ARG A 340 55.45 25.23 20.18
N VAL A 341 55.47 25.29 18.85
CA VAL A 341 56.68 25.13 18.03
C VAL A 341 57.69 26.22 18.38
N TRP A 342 57.28 27.50 18.35
CA TRP A 342 58.17 28.62 18.67
C TRP A 342 58.80 28.52 20.05
N MET A 343 58.02 28.20 21.09
CA MET A 343 58.55 28.00 22.44
C MET A 343 59.52 26.80 22.50
N THR A 344 59.24 25.72 21.77
CA THR A 344 60.10 24.52 21.75
C THR A 344 61.46 24.81 21.12
N VAL A 345 61.48 25.45 19.93
CA VAL A 345 62.70 25.84 19.22
C VAL A 345 63.59 26.79 20.04
N ARG A 346 63.00 27.63 20.89
CA ARG A 346 63.77 28.55 21.76
C ARG A 346 64.30 27.91 23.05
N ARG A 347 63.77 26.75 23.46
CA ARG A 347 64.15 26.09 24.73
C ARG A 347 64.89 24.78 24.58
N LYS A 348 64.88 24.16 23.40
CA LYS A 348 65.55 22.89 23.12
C LYS A 348 66.45 23.02 21.90
N MET A 349 67.66 22.46 22.02
CA MET A 349 68.57 22.34 20.90
C MET A 349 68.11 21.19 20.01
N LEU A 350 67.54 21.53 18.86
CA LEU A 350 67.09 20.62 17.82
C LEU A 350 68.06 20.71 16.63
N THR A 351 68.29 19.60 15.93
CA THR A 351 68.99 19.65 14.64
C THR A 351 68.22 20.49 13.60
N LEU A 352 68.92 21.03 12.60
CA LEU A 352 68.28 21.83 11.53
C LEU A 352 67.14 21.06 10.85
N ALA A 353 67.36 19.78 10.53
CA ALA A 353 66.36 18.87 9.97
C ALA A 353 65.18 18.62 10.92
N ALA A 354 65.40 18.56 12.23
CA ALA A 354 64.33 18.43 13.22
C ALA A 354 63.52 19.72 13.38
N VAL A 355 64.13 20.91 13.25
CA VAL A 355 63.40 22.19 13.22
C VAL A 355 62.53 22.30 11.98
N ASP A 356 63.07 21.96 10.81
CA ASP A 356 62.33 21.97 9.54
C ASP A 356 61.14 20.99 9.57
N SER A 357 61.39 19.74 10.00
CA SER A 357 60.34 18.74 10.25
C SER A 357 59.27 19.25 11.23
N LEU A 358 59.65 19.97 12.29
CA LEU A 358 58.72 20.49 13.30
C LEU A 358 57.82 21.61 12.77
N PHE A 359 58.30 22.44 11.84
CA PHE A 359 57.43 23.42 11.15
C PHE A 359 56.57 22.76 10.07
N ALA A 360 57.09 21.76 9.36
CA ALA A 360 56.37 21.01 8.35
C ALA A 360 55.25 20.11 8.91
N ALA A 361 55.35 19.59 10.13
CA ALA A 361 54.46 18.54 10.68
C ALA A 361 52.93 18.79 10.66
N ALA A 362 52.49 20.05 10.52
CA ALA A 362 51.05 20.39 10.38
C ALA A 362 50.56 20.42 8.91
N GLU A 363 51.47 20.37 7.95
CA GLU A 363 51.22 20.52 6.50
C GLU A 363 51.77 19.29 5.72
N ASP A 364 52.81 18.62 6.24
CA ASP A 364 53.36 17.34 5.78
C ASP A 364 53.30 16.28 6.88
N MET A 365 52.69 15.12 6.57
CA MET A 365 52.56 13.98 7.48
C MET A 365 53.88 13.19 7.64
N THR A 366 54.78 13.22 6.65
CA THR A 366 56.06 12.48 6.70
C THR A 366 56.98 13.03 7.78
N ALA A 367 56.95 14.35 7.99
CA ALA A 367 57.71 15.04 9.03
C ALA A 367 57.36 14.60 10.47
N ILE A 368 56.22 13.92 10.67
CA ILE A 368 55.82 13.35 11.97
C ILE A 368 56.69 12.16 12.38
N PHE A 369 57.26 11.42 11.42
CA PHE A 369 58.08 10.25 11.68
C PHE A 369 59.52 10.57 12.09
N ASN A 370 59.90 11.85 12.17
CA ASN A 370 61.20 12.24 12.70
C ASN A 370 61.27 11.97 14.21
N PHE A 371 61.96 10.89 14.59
CA PHE A 371 62.03 10.40 15.96
C PHE A 371 62.70 11.39 16.93
N GLU A 372 63.60 12.26 16.46
CA GLU A 372 64.18 13.33 17.26
C GLU A 372 63.09 14.32 17.70
N VAL A 373 62.26 14.76 16.75
CA VAL A 373 61.13 15.67 17.01
C VAL A 373 60.09 15.00 17.91
N PHE A 374 59.77 13.72 17.70
CA PHE A 374 58.84 13.00 18.56
C PHE A 374 59.34 12.88 20.02
N LYS A 375 60.64 12.60 20.21
CA LYS A 375 61.25 12.50 21.55
C LYS A 375 61.32 13.87 22.25
N GLN A 376 61.69 14.93 21.52
CA GLN A 376 61.97 16.25 22.08
C GLN A 376 60.73 17.18 22.15
N ALA A 377 59.84 17.14 21.16
CA ALA A 377 58.71 18.05 20.96
C ALA A 377 57.33 17.38 21.13
N ARG A 378 57.23 16.36 22.00
CA ARG A 378 56.02 15.54 22.27
C ARG A 378 54.68 16.26 22.19
N VAL A 379 54.55 17.42 22.85
CA VAL A 379 53.29 18.19 22.86
C VAL A 379 52.94 18.69 21.47
N ALA A 380 53.89 19.25 20.71
CA ALA A 380 53.65 19.70 19.34
C ALA A 380 53.26 18.54 18.42
N MET A 381 53.86 17.35 18.60
CA MET A 381 53.51 16.16 17.82
C MET A 381 52.10 15.64 18.08
N ILE A 382 51.63 15.67 19.33
CA ILE A 382 50.24 15.31 19.66
C ILE A 382 49.25 16.28 19.00
N LEU A 383 49.59 17.58 18.92
CA LEU A 383 48.76 18.57 18.22
C LEU A 383 48.78 18.38 16.70
N ALA A 384 49.93 18.04 16.11
CA ALA A 384 50.04 17.68 14.71
C ALA A 384 49.18 16.44 14.39
N LEU A 385 49.28 15.37 15.17
CA LEU A 385 48.43 14.17 15.02
C LEU A 385 46.93 14.51 15.11
N TYR A 386 46.51 15.37 16.04
CA TYR A 386 45.12 15.84 16.09
C TYR A 386 44.70 16.52 14.77
N ILE A 387 45.52 17.42 14.23
CA ILE A 387 45.25 18.13 12.96
C ILE A 387 44.97 17.13 11.84
N TRP A 388 45.80 16.09 11.70
CA TRP A 388 45.63 15.01 10.72
C TRP A 388 44.42 14.11 10.99
N CYS A 389 44.00 13.94 12.25
CA CYS A 389 42.76 13.22 12.60
C CYS A 389 41.48 14.05 12.40
N THR A 390 41.55 15.38 12.25
CA THR A 390 40.35 16.22 12.10
C THR A 390 39.39 15.85 10.94
N PRO A 391 39.81 15.29 9.78
CA PRO A 391 38.88 14.84 8.74
C PRO A 391 37.86 13.79 9.21
N LEU A 392 38.23 12.96 10.21
CA LEU A 392 37.32 11.96 10.79
C LEU A 392 36.08 12.59 11.43
N VAL A 393 36.18 13.84 11.92
CA VAL A 393 35.03 14.58 12.46
C VAL A 393 33.95 14.75 11.40
N VAL A 394 34.32 15.11 10.17
CA VAL A 394 33.35 15.31 9.08
C VAL A 394 32.76 13.98 8.62
N ILE A 395 33.59 12.95 8.47
CA ILE A 395 33.16 11.61 8.04
C ILE A 395 32.14 11.03 9.04
N LEU A 396 32.51 10.96 10.33
CA LEU A 396 31.69 10.32 11.35
C LEU A 396 30.43 11.12 11.72
N THR A 397 30.44 12.45 11.58
CA THR A 397 29.22 13.24 11.81
C THR A 397 28.24 13.22 10.62
N SER A 398 28.71 12.91 9.41
CA SER A 398 27.86 12.85 8.21
C SER A 398 26.86 11.69 8.25
N ASP A 399 27.18 10.60 8.96
CA ASP A 399 26.34 9.39 9.09
C ASP A 399 25.24 9.52 10.17
N THR A 400 25.22 10.63 10.92
CA THR A 400 24.36 10.76 12.12
C THR A 400 22.92 11.20 11.84
N LEU A 401 22.58 11.50 10.58
CA LEU A 401 21.21 11.80 10.14
C LEU A 401 20.82 10.84 9.01
N GLY A 402 20.06 9.81 9.36
CA GLY A 402 19.49 8.86 8.42
C GLY A 402 18.16 9.35 7.84
N VAL A 403 17.66 8.63 6.84
CA VAL A 403 16.27 8.72 6.39
C VAL A 403 15.70 7.32 6.34
N GLN A 404 14.61 7.09 7.06
CA GLN A 404 13.98 5.77 7.19
C GLN A 404 12.48 5.84 6.87
N PRO A 405 11.90 4.79 6.28
CA PRO A 405 10.45 4.71 6.09
C PRO A 405 9.77 4.52 7.45
N LYS A 406 8.85 5.43 7.80
CA LYS A 406 8.13 5.41 9.07
C LYS A 406 6.63 5.51 8.83
N THR A 407 5.92 4.44 9.17
CA THR A 407 4.46 4.41 9.10
C THR A 407 3.87 5.27 10.22
N THR A 408 3.02 6.23 9.84
CA THR A 408 2.22 7.03 10.76
C THR A 408 0.80 6.50 10.73
N THR A 409 0.24 6.21 11.90
CA THR A 409 -1.14 5.73 12.07
C THR A 409 -1.97 6.83 12.72
N GLU A 410 -3.16 7.09 12.18
CA GLU A 410 -4.08 8.13 12.61
C GLU A 410 -5.50 7.55 12.72
N GLU A 411 -6.08 7.58 13.92
CA GLU A 411 -7.51 7.29 14.09
C GLU A 411 -8.31 8.50 13.62
N THR A 412 -9.15 8.31 12.60
CA THR A 412 -9.84 9.39 11.90
C THR A 412 -11.19 8.91 11.36
N THR A 413 -11.80 9.67 10.46
CA THR A 413 -13.04 9.29 9.77
C THR A 413 -12.85 9.30 8.26
N CYS A 414 -13.20 8.20 7.61
CA CYS A 414 -13.12 8.02 6.17
C CYS A 414 -14.49 8.28 5.52
N SER A 415 -14.46 8.83 4.30
CA SER A 415 -15.66 9.03 3.48
C SER A 415 -16.08 7.76 2.75
N ASN A 416 -17.33 7.72 2.29
CA ASN A 416 -17.83 6.73 1.33
C ASN A 416 -17.75 5.24 1.78
N ILE A 417 -17.63 4.97 3.08
CA ILE A 417 -17.69 3.59 3.61
C ILE A 417 -19.13 3.06 3.49
N ARG A 418 -19.24 1.82 3.00
CA ARG A 418 -20.50 1.15 2.69
C ARG A 418 -20.67 -0.08 3.58
N THR A 419 -21.91 -0.45 3.85
CA THR A 419 -22.26 -1.71 4.53
C THR A 419 -23.44 -2.38 3.81
N LEU A 420 -23.81 -3.59 4.23
CA LEU A 420 -24.99 -4.29 3.70
C LEU A 420 -26.20 -4.11 4.60
N ASN A 421 -27.38 -3.94 4.00
CA ASN A 421 -28.66 -4.00 4.68
C ASN A 421 -29.73 -4.58 3.75
N PHE A 422 -30.08 -5.85 3.97
CA PHE A 422 -31.06 -6.56 3.15
C PHE A 422 -32.52 -6.15 3.41
N THR A 423 -32.81 -5.30 4.41
CA THR A 423 -34.16 -4.68 4.53
C THR A 423 -34.52 -3.82 3.32
N GLN A 424 -33.52 -3.39 2.55
CA GLN A 424 -33.71 -2.68 1.28
C GLN A 424 -34.33 -3.55 0.18
N GLU A 425 -34.16 -4.89 0.22
CA GLU A 425 -34.81 -5.83 -0.71
C GLU A 425 -36.31 -6.00 -0.36
N GLU A 426 -36.68 -5.92 0.93
CA GLU A 426 -38.06 -6.06 1.41
C GLU A 426 -38.99 -5.00 0.79
N VAL A 427 -38.55 -3.74 0.88
CA VAL A 427 -39.32 -2.55 0.45
C VAL A 427 -39.20 -2.26 -1.05
N ASN A 428 -38.38 -3.01 -1.80
CA ASN A 428 -38.07 -2.69 -3.18
C ASN A 428 -39.14 -3.18 -4.16
N ASP A 429 -39.93 -2.26 -4.71
CA ASP A 429 -40.66 -2.52 -5.95
C ASP A 429 -39.77 -2.16 -7.16
N TRP A 430 -39.40 -3.17 -7.94
CA TRP A 430 -38.62 -3.01 -9.16
C TRP A 430 -39.38 -2.21 -10.23
N ARG A 431 -40.72 -2.20 -10.19
CA ARG A 431 -41.57 -1.44 -11.13
C ARG A 431 -41.47 0.06 -10.92
N ALA A 432 -41.12 0.51 -9.71
CA ALA A 432 -40.89 1.92 -9.41
C ALA A 432 -39.60 2.48 -10.04
N GLY A 433 -38.73 1.61 -10.59
CA GLY A 433 -37.54 2.03 -11.33
C GLY A 433 -36.53 2.84 -10.50
N THR A 434 -36.43 2.58 -9.19
CA THR A 434 -35.60 3.37 -8.26
C THR A 434 -34.17 3.49 -8.74
N LYS A 435 -33.63 4.71 -8.73
CA LYS A 435 -32.29 5.02 -9.24
C LYS A 435 -31.25 5.23 -8.14
N ILE A 436 -30.02 4.86 -8.47
CA ILE A 436 -28.79 5.05 -7.70
C ILE A 436 -27.80 5.71 -8.67
N ASN A 437 -27.38 6.95 -8.38
CA ASN A 437 -26.52 7.76 -9.26
C ASN A 437 -27.04 7.77 -10.72
N ASP A 438 -28.31 8.11 -10.92
CA ASP A 438 -29.06 8.12 -12.20
C ASP A 438 -29.21 6.78 -12.96
N LEU A 439 -28.57 5.72 -12.49
CA LEU A 439 -28.69 4.35 -13.01
C LEU A 439 -29.75 3.55 -12.23
N TYR A 440 -30.39 2.57 -12.86
CA TYR A 440 -31.33 1.69 -12.15
C TYR A 440 -30.62 0.89 -11.04
N GLY A 441 -31.25 0.81 -9.87
CA GLY A 441 -30.84 -0.08 -8.79
C GLY A 441 -30.94 -1.55 -9.20
N LEU A 442 -30.12 -2.39 -8.57
CA LEU A 442 -30.03 -3.83 -8.83
C LEU A 442 -30.50 -4.60 -7.59
N SER A 443 -31.38 -5.57 -7.77
CA SER A 443 -31.70 -6.58 -6.74
C SER A 443 -30.88 -7.84 -6.99
N VAL A 444 -30.68 -8.67 -5.97
CA VAL A 444 -30.13 -10.03 -6.13
C VAL A 444 -31.13 -11.03 -6.73
N THR A 445 -32.41 -10.64 -6.87
CA THR A 445 -33.53 -11.51 -7.25
C THR A 445 -34.31 -10.97 -8.46
N ILE A 446 -34.86 -11.89 -9.26
CA ILE A 446 -35.85 -11.63 -10.33
C ILE A 446 -37.21 -12.22 -9.92
N TRP A 447 -38.28 -11.52 -10.32
CA TRP A 447 -39.66 -11.79 -9.92
C TRP A 447 -40.54 -12.15 -11.13
N ASN A 448 -41.34 -13.19 -10.98
CA ASN A 448 -42.53 -13.47 -11.79
C ASN A 448 -43.76 -12.85 -11.12
N THR A 449 -44.86 -12.71 -11.87
CA THR A 449 -46.09 -12.04 -11.38
C THR A 449 -47.35 -12.81 -11.79
N THR A 450 -48.36 -12.88 -10.91
CA THR A 450 -49.62 -13.60 -11.20
C THR A 450 -50.67 -12.78 -11.97
N SER A 451 -50.52 -11.46 -12.04
CA SER A 451 -51.36 -10.57 -12.85
C SER A 451 -50.55 -9.38 -13.36
N GLN A 452 -50.93 -8.84 -14.52
CA GLN A 452 -50.41 -7.54 -14.99
C GLN A 452 -51.10 -6.35 -14.31
N ASN A 453 -52.29 -6.57 -13.75
CA ASN A 453 -53.02 -5.55 -13.02
C ASN A 453 -52.67 -5.61 -11.52
N LEU A 454 -51.97 -4.60 -11.02
CA LEU A 454 -51.59 -4.45 -9.61
C LEU A 454 -52.79 -4.34 -8.65
N THR A 455 -54.00 -4.09 -9.16
CA THR A 455 -55.24 -3.99 -8.36
C THR A 455 -56.05 -5.29 -8.31
N ASP A 456 -55.60 -6.36 -8.97
CA ASP A 456 -56.23 -7.68 -8.91
C ASP A 456 -56.08 -8.28 -7.49
N PRO A 457 -57.16 -8.74 -6.83
CA PRO A 457 -57.07 -9.34 -5.50
C PRO A 457 -56.23 -10.64 -5.45
N ASN A 458 -55.91 -11.23 -6.61
CA ASN A 458 -55.05 -12.42 -6.74
C ASN A 458 -53.61 -12.06 -7.17
N PHE A 459 -53.27 -10.77 -7.25
CA PHE A 459 -51.94 -10.29 -7.60
C PHE A 459 -50.93 -10.61 -6.49
N PHE A 460 -49.83 -11.28 -6.86
CA PHE A 460 -48.61 -11.35 -6.07
C PHE A 460 -47.38 -11.58 -6.97
N ASP A 461 -46.22 -11.14 -6.48
CA ASP A 461 -44.91 -11.42 -7.05
C ASP A 461 -44.34 -12.69 -6.42
N TYR A 462 -43.80 -13.60 -7.23
CA TYR A 462 -43.13 -14.81 -6.74
C TYR A 462 -41.76 -15.01 -7.40
N TRP A 463 -40.88 -15.78 -6.76
CA TRP A 463 -39.49 -15.92 -7.19
C TRP A 463 -39.38 -16.58 -8.57
N ALA A 464 -38.58 -15.95 -9.42
CA ALA A 464 -38.23 -16.44 -10.75
C ALA A 464 -36.76 -16.89 -10.86
N GLY A 465 -35.88 -16.38 -10.00
CA GLY A 465 -34.47 -16.69 -10.06
C GLY A 465 -33.57 -15.65 -9.38
N PRO A 466 -32.26 -15.95 -9.27
CA PRO A 466 -31.22 -14.95 -9.02
C PRO A 466 -31.10 -13.98 -10.21
N SER A 467 -30.67 -12.75 -9.96
CA SER A 467 -30.45 -11.77 -11.04
C SER A 467 -29.16 -12.01 -11.81
N LEU A 468 -29.13 -11.67 -13.10
CA LEU A 468 -27.94 -11.84 -13.94
C LEU A 468 -26.74 -11.03 -13.41
N GLN A 469 -26.99 -9.87 -12.84
CA GLN A 469 -25.95 -9.03 -12.23
C GLN A 469 -25.43 -9.63 -10.92
N TRP A 470 -26.27 -10.36 -10.18
CA TRP A 470 -25.84 -11.15 -9.03
C TRP A 470 -24.99 -12.36 -9.45
N ASP A 471 -25.41 -13.06 -10.52
CA ASP A 471 -24.64 -14.16 -11.12
C ASP A 471 -23.23 -13.72 -11.54
N GLU A 472 -23.11 -12.55 -12.20
CA GLU A 472 -21.80 -11.97 -12.58
C GLU A 472 -20.88 -11.77 -11.36
N VAL A 473 -21.40 -11.24 -10.25
CA VAL A 473 -20.63 -11.02 -9.02
C VAL A 473 -20.26 -12.34 -8.34
N ALA A 474 -21.24 -13.24 -8.15
CA ALA A 474 -21.04 -14.52 -7.47
C ALA A 474 -20.06 -15.42 -8.24
N PHE A 475 -20.17 -15.49 -9.57
CA PHE A 475 -19.26 -16.25 -10.41
C PHE A 475 -17.85 -15.67 -10.39
N SER A 476 -17.73 -14.35 -10.53
CA SER A 476 -16.42 -13.69 -10.49
C SER A 476 -15.72 -13.91 -9.16
N ALA A 477 -16.44 -13.84 -8.02
CA ALA A 477 -15.88 -14.07 -6.68
C ALA A 477 -15.41 -15.52 -6.50
N ALA A 478 -16.24 -16.49 -6.89
CA ALA A 478 -15.93 -17.91 -6.82
C ALA A 478 -14.69 -18.27 -7.66
N PHE A 479 -14.57 -17.75 -8.89
CA PHE A 479 -13.43 -17.99 -9.77
C PHE A 479 -12.16 -17.24 -9.34
N GLN A 480 -12.27 -16.05 -8.76
CA GLN A 480 -11.13 -15.35 -8.17
C GLN A 480 -10.67 -15.98 -6.84
N LYS A 481 -11.48 -16.86 -6.25
CA LYS A 481 -11.22 -17.55 -4.97
C LYS A 481 -11.04 -16.59 -3.79
N LYS A 482 -11.60 -15.38 -3.90
CA LYS A 482 -11.51 -14.27 -2.93
C LYS A 482 -12.61 -13.23 -3.20
N PRO A 483 -12.89 -12.31 -2.27
CA PRO A 483 -13.83 -11.21 -2.47
C PRO A 483 -13.34 -10.21 -3.54
N ILE A 484 -14.29 -9.61 -4.25
CA ILE A 484 -14.02 -8.60 -5.28
C ILE A 484 -14.14 -7.20 -4.72
N GLY A 485 -13.04 -6.44 -4.82
CA GLY A 485 -13.05 -4.99 -4.66
C GLY A 485 -13.27 -4.27 -5.98
N ARG A 486 -13.94 -3.12 -5.95
CA ARG A 486 -14.04 -2.19 -7.09
C ARG A 486 -12.77 -1.34 -7.17
N LEU A 487 -12.25 -1.15 -8.39
CA LEU A 487 -11.11 -0.25 -8.67
C LEU A 487 -11.34 1.16 -8.08
N GLU A 488 -10.27 1.87 -7.76
CA GLU A 488 -10.26 3.25 -7.23
C GLU A 488 -10.97 3.45 -5.86
N THR A 489 -11.65 2.43 -5.32
CA THR A 489 -12.32 2.50 -4.00
C THR A 489 -11.36 2.81 -2.86
N SER A 490 -10.09 2.40 -2.97
CA SER A 490 -9.05 2.78 -2.00
C SER A 490 -8.86 4.30 -1.92
N ASP A 491 -8.88 4.99 -3.06
CA ASP A 491 -8.68 6.44 -3.12
C ASP A 491 -9.96 7.20 -2.75
N GLU A 492 -11.14 6.64 -3.09
CA GLU A 492 -12.47 7.15 -2.70
C GLU A 492 -12.73 7.08 -1.18
N VAL A 493 -12.16 6.08 -0.49
CA VAL A 493 -12.39 5.80 0.93
C VAL A 493 -11.23 6.29 1.81
N CYS A 494 -9.99 5.90 1.52
CA CYS A 494 -8.82 6.27 2.34
C CYS A 494 -8.24 7.64 2.00
N GLY A 495 -8.48 8.13 0.79
CA GLY A 495 -7.79 9.28 0.19
C GLY A 495 -6.47 8.90 -0.47
N VAL A 496 -6.09 9.66 -1.50
CA VAL A 496 -4.90 9.41 -2.33
C VAL A 496 -3.63 9.34 -1.47
N GLY A 497 -2.87 8.25 -1.63
CA GLY A 497 -1.59 8.04 -0.93
C GLY A 497 -1.71 7.56 0.51
N PHE A 498 -2.92 7.26 0.99
CA PHE A 498 -3.16 6.66 2.30
C PHE A 498 -3.65 5.21 2.16
N ASN A 499 -3.14 4.36 3.04
CA ASN A 499 -3.77 3.08 3.36
C ASN A 499 -4.82 3.33 4.46
N CYS A 500 -5.87 2.51 4.52
CA CYS A 500 -6.81 2.59 5.63
C CYS A 500 -7.44 1.25 5.96
N SER A 501 -7.88 1.11 7.21
CA SER A 501 -8.62 -0.02 7.69
C SER A 501 -9.82 0.42 8.53
N PHE A 502 -10.89 -0.36 8.48
CA PHE A 502 -12.12 -0.11 9.22
C PHE A 502 -12.87 -1.43 9.40
N SER A 503 -13.82 -1.48 10.33
CA SER A 503 -14.69 -2.64 10.54
C SER A 503 -16.15 -2.24 10.40
N ILE A 504 -16.90 -3.04 9.62
CA ILE A 504 -18.35 -2.90 9.45
C ILE A 504 -19.07 -4.09 10.09
N LYS A 505 -20.30 -3.85 10.52
CA LYS A 505 -21.24 -4.88 10.96
C LYS A 505 -22.49 -4.83 10.09
N PHE A 506 -23.01 -6.00 9.74
CA PHE A 506 -24.26 -6.13 8.99
C PHE A 506 -24.91 -7.49 9.24
N ASN A 507 -26.22 -7.57 9.01
CA ASN A 507 -26.94 -8.83 8.95
C ASN A 507 -27.06 -9.28 7.49
N GLY A 508 -26.81 -10.55 7.22
CA GLY A 508 -26.93 -11.14 5.88
C GLY A 508 -27.20 -12.65 5.95
N PRO A 509 -27.30 -13.33 4.80
CA PRO A 509 -27.42 -14.78 4.79
C PRO A 509 -26.08 -15.43 5.17
N GLY A 510 -26.11 -16.60 5.81
CA GLY A 510 -24.92 -17.36 6.17
C GLY A 510 -25.24 -18.82 6.44
N TYR A 511 -24.34 -19.73 6.07
CA TYR A 511 -24.51 -21.16 6.35
C TYR A 511 -23.88 -21.55 7.69
N LYS A 512 -24.67 -22.11 8.60
CA LYS A 512 -24.21 -22.67 9.87
C LYS A 512 -23.90 -24.15 9.68
N CYS A 513 -22.62 -24.51 9.68
CA CYS A 513 -22.17 -25.88 9.50
C CYS A 513 -21.85 -26.59 10.84
N THR A 514 -22.08 -27.90 10.90
CA THR A 514 -21.69 -28.77 12.03
C THR A 514 -21.12 -30.10 11.51
N GLU A 515 -20.02 -30.57 12.08
CA GLU A 515 -19.49 -31.92 11.81
C GLU A 515 -20.47 -32.97 12.35
N LEU A 516 -20.78 -34.00 11.54
CA LEU A 516 -21.78 -35.04 11.82
C LEU A 516 -21.15 -36.44 11.94
N ALA A 517 -20.00 -36.65 11.29
CA ALA A 517 -19.16 -37.84 11.46
C ALA A 517 -17.70 -37.56 11.08
N SER A 518 -16.79 -38.28 11.71
CA SER A 518 -15.38 -38.36 11.31
C SER A 518 -14.86 -39.77 11.63
N GLY A 519 -14.09 -40.36 10.71
CA GLY A 519 -13.51 -41.70 10.85
C GLY A 519 -14.28 -42.82 10.15
N VAL A 520 -13.57 -43.91 9.86
CA VAL A 520 -14.13 -45.11 9.21
C VAL A 520 -15.09 -45.82 10.17
N ASN A 521 -16.23 -46.30 9.65
CA ASN A 521 -17.33 -46.93 10.39
C ASN A 521 -18.07 -46.03 11.41
N SER A 522 -17.79 -44.72 11.43
CA SER A 522 -18.54 -43.76 12.25
C SER A 522 -19.99 -43.64 11.77
N GLN A 523 -20.94 -43.63 12.72
CA GLN A 523 -22.35 -43.35 12.44
C GLN A 523 -22.55 -41.85 12.23
N VAL A 524 -23.29 -41.45 11.20
CA VAL A 524 -23.57 -40.05 10.91
C VAL A 524 -24.73 -39.56 11.78
N GLN A 525 -24.50 -38.44 12.48
CA GLN A 525 -25.50 -37.80 13.31
C GLN A 525 -26.50 -36.98 12.47
N ASP A 526 -27.73 -36.87 12.96
CA ASP A 526 -28.76 -36.02 12.35
C ASP A 526 -28.51 -34.53 12.62
N LEU A 527 -28.92 -33.66 11.69
CA LEU A 527 -28.74 -32.21 11.76
C LEU A 527 -29.98 -31.54 12.36
N ARG A 528 -29.98 -31.32 13.68
CA ARG A 528 -31.15 -30.90 14.48
C ARG A 528 -32.31 -31.90 14.33
N ASN A 529 -33.18 -31.67 13.34
CA ASN A 529 -34.36 -32.48 13.04
C ASN A 529 -34.29 -33.09 11.62
N ALA A 530 -33.34 -32.65 10.79
CA ALA A 530 -33.14 -33.14 9.43
C ALA A 530 -32.25 -34.40 9.47
N LYS A 531 -32.79 -35.52 8.99
CA LYS A 531 -32.07 -36.79 8.97
C LYS A 531 -31.01 -36.83 7.88
N TRP A 532 -29.88 -37.47 8.16
CA TRP A 532 -28.87 -37.72 7.11
C TRP A 532 -29.50 -38.48 5.91
N PRO A 533 -29.22 -38.09 4.65
CA PRO A 533 -29.79 -38.72 3.46
C PRO A 533 -29.16 -40.09 3.10
N SER A 534 -29.25 -41.07 4.00
CA SER A 534 -28.63 -42.40 3.81
C SER A 534 -29.12 -43.18 2.58
N GLU A 535 -30.29 -42.85 2.04
CA GLU A 535 -30.92 -43.53 0.90
C GLU A 535 -30.14 -43.34 -0.41
N TYR A 536 -29.61 -42.13 -0.64
CA TYR A 536 -28.85 -41.77 -1.85
C TYR A 536 -27.42 -41.30 -1.56
N PHE A 537 -27.12 -40.95 -0.30
CA PHE A 537 -25.80 -40.56 0.17
C PHE A 537 -25.34 -41.47 1.33
N ASN A 538 -24.78 -42.63 0.98
CA ASN A 538 -24.19 -43.54 1.96
C ASN A 538 -22.79 -43.06 2.38
N PHE A 539 -22.54 -42.89 3.70
CA PHE A 539 -21.24 -42.48 4.23
C PHE A 539 -20.11 -43.47 3.89
N SER A 540 -20.39 -44.78 3.82
CA SER A 540 -19.43 -45.81 3.42
C SER A 540 -19.00 -45.73 1.95
N SER A 541 -19.63 -44.86 1.14
CA SER A 541 -19.22 -44.61 -0.25
C SER A 541 -18.00 -43.67 -0.36
N LEU A 542 -17.61 -43.01 0.75
CA LEU A 542 -16.41 -42.18 0.83
C LEU A 542 -15.14 -43.03 0.96
N ALA A 543 -14.03 -42.53 0.41
CA ALA A 543 -12.71 -43.13 0.63
C ALA A 543 -12.33 -43.10 2.13
N PRO A 544 -11.74 -44.19 2.68
CA PRO A 544 -11.13 -45.29 1.94
C PRO A 544 -12.06 -46.48 1.64
N THR A 545 -13.25 -46.57 2.25
CA THR A 545 -14.16 -47.72 2.07
C THR A 545 -14.81 -47.76 0.70
N GLY A 546 -15.16 -46.58 0.16
CA GLY A 546 -15.63 -46.41 -1.20
C GLY A 546 -14.73 -45.50 -2.03
N ASN A 547 -15.27 -44.99 -3.13
CA ASN A 547 -14.51 -44.32 -4.18
C ASN A 547 -14.67 -42.78 -4.19
N HIS A 548 -15.60 -42.21 -3.42
CA HIS A 548 -15.81 -40.76 -3.40
C HIS A 548 -14.76 -40.07 -2.51
N THR A 549 -14.00 -39.14 -3.07
CA THR A 549 -13.12 -38.24 -2.28
C THR A 549 -13.84 -36.95 -1.89
N TYR A 550 -14.88 -36.57 -2.62
CA TYR A 550 -15.80 -35.49 -2.30
C TYR A 550 -17.20 -35.86 -2.79
N TYR A 551 -18.20 -35.60 -1.95
CA TYR A 551 -19.62 -35.74 -2.29
C TYR A 551 -20.35 -34.61 -1.56
N ALA A 552 -21.03 -33.75 -2.31
CA ALA A 552 -21.90 -32.73 -1.78
C ALA A 552 -23.29 -32.86 -2.42
N HIS A 553 -24.32 -33.03 -1.58
CA HIS A 553 -25.72 -32.91 -2.00
C HIS A 553 -26.29 -31.62 -1.43
N ALA A 554 -26.46 -30.63 -2.30
CA ALA A 554 -26.81 -29.27 -1.92
C ALA A 554 -28.21 -28.83 -2.37
N SER A 555 -28.93 -29.66 -3.15
CA SER A 555 -30.19 -29.30 -3.82
C SER A 555 -31.43 -30.03 -3.26
N GLU A 556 -31.36 -30.55 -2.02
CA GLU A 556 -32.50 -31.20 -1.37
C GLU A 556 -33.59 -30.18 -1.02
N GLY A 557 -34.79 -30.32 -1.60
CA GLY A 557 -35.88 -29.35 -1.43
C GLY A 557 -35.59 -27.98 -2.05
N GLU A 558 -34.81 -27.95 -3.14
CA GLU A 558 -34.60 -26.73 -3.94
C GLU A 558 -35.93 -26.29 -4.57
N TYR A 559 -36.19 -24.98 -4.58
CA TYR A 559 -37.43 -24.40 -5.09
C TYR A 559 -37.60 -24.72 -6.58
N ALA A 560 -38.75 -25.29 -6.96
CA ALA A 560 -39.00 -25.66 -8.36
C ALA A 560 -39.22 -24.43 -9.25
N ASN A 561 -38.58 -24.41 -10.42
CA ASN A 561 -38.71 -23.34 -11.39
C ASN A 561 -38.77 -23.92 -12.83
N PRO A 562 -39.88 -23.76 -13.57
CA PRO A 562 -41.08 -23.00 -13.23
C PRO A 562 -41.91 -23.65 -12.10
N GLN A 563 -42.74 -22.85 -11.42
CA GLN A 563 -43.70 -23.32 -10.40
C GLN A 563 -45.00 -23.91 -10.98
N ILE A 564 -45.33 -23.55 -12.23
CA ILE A 564 -46.47 -24.04 -13.02
C ILE A 564 -45.98 -24.15 -14.47
N ASN A 565 -46.22 -25.28 -15.14
CA ASN A 565 -45.79 -25.47 -16.53
C ASN A 565 -46.48 -24.53 -17.54
N ASP A 566 -47.77 -24.22 -17.36
CA ASP A 566 -48.54 -23.39 -18.30
C ASP A 566 -48.55 -21.89 -17.93
N THR A 567 -47.42 -21.22 -18.18
CA THR A 567 -47.24 -19.78 -18.00
C THR A 567 -47.01 -19.05 -19.33
N SER A 568 -47.23 -17.73 -19.36
CA SER A 568 -46.76 -16.81 -20.40
C SER A 568 -45.55 -15.99 -19.91
N GLU A 569 -45.16 -14.95 -20.66
CA GLU A 569 -44.04 -14.06 -20.30
C GLU A 569 -44.18 -13.49 -18.89
N GLY A 570 -43.06 -13.36 -18.16
CA GLY A 570 -43.04 -12.93 -16.76
C GLY A 570 -43.62 -13.96 -15.77
N GLY A 571 -43.72 -15.23 -16.18
CA GLY A 571 -44.28 -16.32 -15.38
C GLY A 571 -45.79 -16.27 -15.20
N LEU A 572 -46.50 -15.34 -15.85
CA LEU A 572 -47.93 -15.14 -15.69
C LEU A 572 -48.72 -16.46 -15.94
N PRO A 573 -49.41 -17.03 -14.94
CA PRO A 573 -50.17 -18.28 -15.13
C PRO A 573 -51.29 -18.10 -16.14
N LYS A 574 -51.45 -19.04 -17.08
CA LYS A 574 -52.55 -19.00 -18.06
C LYS A 574 -53.89 -19.47 -17.47
N MET A 575 -53.86 -20.23 -16.37
CA MET A 575 -55.04 -20.61 -15.61
C MET A 575 -55.69 -19.39 -14.93
N LYS A 576 -57.01 -19.45 -14.75
CA LYS A 576 -57.75 -18.43 -13.99
C LYS A 576 -57.69 -18.74 -12.48
N PRO A 577 -57.75 -17.73 -11.59
CA PRO A 577 -57.90 -17.94 -10.16
C PRO A 577 -59.13 -18.80 -9.80
N PRO A 578 -59.11 -19.55 -8.68
CA PRO A 578 -58.05 -19.57 -7.65
C PRO A 578 -56.80 -20.34 -8.11
N PHE A 579 -55.62 -19.80 -7.78
CA PHE A 579 -54.34 -20.47 -8.01
C PHE A 579 -54.08 -21.56 -6.96
N PRO A 580 -53.16 -22.51 -7.21
CA PRO A 580 -52.70 -23.47 -6.21
C PRO A 580 -52.26 -22.78 -4.91
N PRO A 581 -52.61 -23.32 -3.72
CA PRO A 581 -52.41 -22.64 -2.44
C PRO A 581 -50.94 -22.42 -2.07
N HIS A 582 -50.02 -23.15 -2.72
CA HIS A 582 -48.58 -23.05 -2.54
C HIS A 582 -47.82 -22.49 -3.75
N LEU A 583 -48.53 -21.88 -4.71
CA LEU A 583 -47.88 -21.22 -5.85
C LEU A 583 -46.86 -20.17 -5.37
N GLY A 584 -45.59 -20.41 -5.67
CA GLY A 584 -44.50 -19.51 -5.33
C GLY A 584 -44.09 -19.50 -3.86
N VAL A 585 -44.62 -20.39 -3.03
CA VAL A 585 -44.32 -20.45 -1.60
C VAL A 585 -42.93 -21.03 -1.34
N LEU A 586 -42.11 -20.36 -0.52
CA LEU A 586 -40.85 -20.94 -0.04
C LEU A 586 -41.17 -21.94 1.06
N ARG A 587 -41.02 -23.23 0.73
CA ARG A 587 -41.34 -24.36 1.61
C ARG A 587 -40.20 -24.77 2.53
N THR A 588 -38.97 -24.63 2.04
CA THR A 588 -37.74 -24.92 2.78
C THR A 588 -36.54 -24.22 2.14
N GLU A 589 -35.43 -24.13 2.87
CA GLU A 589 -34.10 -23.90 2.28
C GLU A 589 -33.38 -25.25 2.20
N PRO A 590 -32.63 -25.54 1.12
CA PRO A 590 -31.82 -26.74 1.04
C PRO A 590 -30.73 -26.79 2.11
N VAL A 591 -30.69 -27.91 2.84
CA VAL A 591 -29.55 -28.29 3.69
C VAL A 591 -28.40 -28.73 2.80
N LEU A 592 -27.19 -28.24 3.08
CA LEU A 592 -25.99 -28.67 2.37
C LEU A 592 -25.38 -29.87 3.09
N TRP A 593 -25.50 -31.05 2.50
CA TRP A 593 -24.88 -32.27 3.01
C TRP A 593 -23.54 -32.49 2.33
N PHE A 594 -22.47 -32.55 3.12
CA PHE A 594 -21.11 -32.81 2.64
C PHE A 594 -20.54 -34.08 3.25
N GLY A 595 -19.80 -34.82 2.43
CA GLY A 595 -18.96 -35.94 2.81
C GLY A 595 -17.67 -35.88 1.99
N TYR A 596 -16.53 -36.05 2.64
CA TYR A 596 -15.23 -35.94 1.96
C TYR A 596 -14.17 -36.81 2.62
N ALA A 597 -13.16 -37.18 1.84
CA ALA A 597 -12.00 -37.90 2.30
C ALA A 597 -10.93 -36.89 2.76
N TYR A 598 -10.83 -36.70 4.07
CA TYR A 598 -9.80 -35.87 4.70
C TYR A 598 -8.43 -36.56 4.62
N VAL A 599 -7.38 -35.76 4.48
CA VAL A 599 -5.98 -36.19 4.36
C VAL A 599 -5.10 -35.25 5.20
N ASP A 600 -4.25 -35.81 6.06
CA ASP A 600 -3.38 -35.04 6.99
C ASP A 600 -2.39 -34.10 6.27
N ASN A 601 -1.92 -34.49 5.08
CA ASN A 601 -0.93 -33.75 4.31
C ASN A 601 -1.26 -33.82 2.80
N THR A 602 -1.96 -32.79 2.32
CA THR A 602 -2.39 -32.65 0.92
C THR A 602 -1.24 -32.48 -0.08
N VAL A 603 -0.04 -32.13 0.38
CA VAL A 603 1.16 -31.94 -0.47
C VAL A 603 1.80 -33.28 -0.85
N LYS A 604 1.58 -34.33 -0.06
CA LYS A 604 2.03 -35.68 -0.42
C LYS A 604 1.16 -36.23 -1.54
N THR A 605 1.78 -36.93 -2.49
CA THR A 605 1.06 -37.75 -3.47
C THR A 605 0.25 -38.81 -2.72
N GLN A 606 -1.07 -38.79 -2.94
CA GLN A 606 -1.98 -39.76 -2.35
C GLN A 606 -2.11 -41.00 -3.25
N PRO A 607 -2.43 -42.18 -2.68
CA PRO A 607 -2.77 -43.36 -3.47
C PRO A 607 -4.00 -43.08 -4.34
N ASN A 608 -4.01 -43.56 -5.57
CA ASN A 608 -5.04 -43.26 -6.56
C ASN A 608 -6.10 -44.35 -6.66
N ASN A 609 -5.84 -45.53 -6.11
CA ASN A 609 -6.74 -46.68 -6.14
C ASN A 609 -6.79 -47.41 -4.79
N SER A 610 -7.95 -48.00 -4.48
CA SER A 610 -8.17 -48.90 -3.34
C SER A 610 -7.17 -50.07 -3.22
N GLY A 611 -6.59 -50.50 -4.35
CA GLY A 611 -5.55 -51.53 -4.39
C GLY A 611 -4.12 -51.04 -4.04
N ASP A 612 -3.90 -49.74 -3.90
CA ASP A 612 -2.56 -49.20 -3.62
C ASP A 612 -2.16 -49.41 -2.14
N PRO A 613 -0.92 -49.83 -1.85
CA PRO A 613 -0.45 -50.00 -0.49
C PRO A 613 -0.44 -48.66 0.25
N GLY A 614 -1.35 -48.50 1.21
CA GLY A 614 -1.53 -47.27 2.00
C GLY A 614 -2.86 -46.54 1.79
N TRP A 615 -3.70 -46.94 0.82
CA TRP A 615 -5.02 -46.32 0.59
C TRP A 615 -5.86 -46.19 1.87
N ASN A 616 -5.99 -47.29 2.62
CA ASN A 616 -6.77 -47.33 3.88
C ASN A 616 -6.20 -46.45 5.01
N ALA A 617 -4.95 -46.02 4.92
CA ALA A 617 -4.29 -45.16 5.90
C ALA A 617 -4.16 -43.69 5.43
N ALA A 618 -4.33 -43.42 4.13
CA ALA A 618 -4.21 -42.09 3.55
C ALA A 618 -5.46 -41.22 3.76
N TYR A 619 -6.64 -41.85 3.76
CA TYR A 619 -7.93 -41.17 3.76
C TYR A 619 -8.71 -41.41 5.06
N THR A 620 -9.28 -40.35 5.61
CA THR A 620 -10.23 -40.39 6.73
C THR A 620 -11.57 -39.80 6.27
N PRO A 621 -12.67 -40.56 6.24
CA PRO A 621 -13.95 -40.02 5.79
C PRO A 621 -14.51 -39.08 6.86
N LYS A 622 -15.06 -37.94 6.43
CA LYS A 622 -15.72 -36.95 7.27
C LYS A 622 -17.03 -36.50 6.63
N ALA A 623 -18.04 -36.21 7.44
CA ALA A 623 -19.31 -35.64 7.00
C ALA A 623 -19.70 -34.43 7.85
N PHE A 624 -20.30 -33.43 7.22
CA PHE A 624 -20.86 -32.25 7.88
C PHE A 624 -22.12 -31.78 7.15
N GLY A 625 -23.04 -31.19 7.90
CA GLY A 625 -24.26 -30.58 7.37
C GLY A 625 -24.24 -29.07 7.60
N CYS A 626 -24.76 -28.29 6.65
CA CYS A 626 -24.91 -26.84 6.80
C CYS A 626 -26.35 -26.38 6.56
N GLU A 627 -26.86 -25.60 7.50
CA GLU A 627 -28.19 -24.99 7.43
C GLU A 627 -28.11 -23.49 7.08
N HIS A 628 -29.12 -22.96 6.40
CA HIS A 628 -29.15 -21.56 5.98
C HIS A 628 -29.76 -20.64 7.07
N TYR A 629 -28.99 -19.67 7.56
CA TYR A 629 -29.34 -18.77 8.67
C TYR A 629 -29.19 -17.29 8.31
N GLU A 630 -30.03 -16.45 8.90
CA GLU A 630 -29.73 -15.03 9.06
C GLU A 630 -28.57 -14.87 10.07
N THR A 631 -27.52 -14.16 9.67
CA THR A 631 -26.23 -14.11 10.35
C THR A 631 -25.75 -12.67 10.52
N GLU A 632 -25.40 -12.29 11.74
CA GLU A 632 -24.73 -11.04 12.07
C GLU A 632 -23.22 -11.21 11.82
N TYR A 633 -22.67 -10.43 10.89
CA TYR A 633 -21.27 -10.44 10.50
C TYR A 633 -20.52 -9.23 11.07
N ASN A 634 -19.25 -9.43 11.41
CA ASN A 634 -18.29 -8.38 11.72
C ASN A 634 -17.08 -8.57 10.80
N VAL A 635 -16.85 -7.61 9.89
CA VAL A 635 -15.86 -7.74 8.81
C VAL A 635 -14.92 -6.55 8.85
N SER A 636 -13.61 -6.81 8.96
CA SER A 636 -12.59 -5.78 8.80
C SER A 636 -12.13 -5.69 7.35
N PHE A 637 -12.07 -4.47 6.85
CA PHE A 637 -11.54 -4.09 5.55
C PHE A 637 -10.16 -3.45 5.78
N SER A 638 -9.21 -3.77 4.91
CA SER A 638 -7.85 -3.22 4.90
C SER A 638 -7.46 -2.90 3.47
N TYR A 639 -7.41 -1.62 3.12
CA TYR A 639 -6.90 -1.13 1.86
C TYR A 639 -5.41 -0.81 2.04
N ARG A 640 -4.55 -1.61 1.39
CA ARG A 640 -3.09 -1.42 1.40
C ARG A 640 -2.58 -1.38 -0.04
N ASN A 641 -1.90 -0.30 -0.41
CA ASN A 641 -1.36 -0.08 -1.76
C ASN A 641 -2.43 -0.27 -2.85
N GLN A 642 -3.61 0.35 -2.67
CA GLN A 642 -4.81 0.21 -3.51
C GLN A 642 -5.44 -1.21 -3.59
N ILE A 643 -4.85 -2.22 -2.94
CA ILE A 643 -5.42 -3.57 -2.87
C ILE A 643 -6.36 -3.66 -1.66
N GLN A 644 -7.62 -4.03 -1.92
CA GLN A 644 -8.58 -4.40 -0.89
C GLN A 644 -8.26 -5.80 -0.34
N SER A 645 -8.11 -5.90 0.97
CA SER A 645 -8.15 -7.14 1.74
C SER A 645 -9.30 -7.09 2.73
N THR A 646 -9.96 -8.21 2.97
CA THR A 646 -11.13 -8.33 3.86
C THR A 646 -11.02 -9.58 4.71
N THR A 647 -11.41 -9.48 5.97
CA THR A 647 -11.37 -10.60 6.93
C THR A 647 -12.64 -10.60 7.76
N VAL A 648 -13.31 -11.75 7.80
CA VAL A 648 -14.48 -11.96 8.67
C VAL A 648 -13.97 -12.28 10.06
N ASN A 649 -14.18 -11.36 11.01
CA ASN A 649 -13.68 -11.47 12.38
C ASN A 649 -14.61 -12.31 13.26
N SER A 650 -15.92 -12.22 13.03
CA SER A 650 -16.91 -13.03 13.71
C SER A 650 -18.20 -13.16 12.91
N ARG A 651 -18.88 -14.29 13.09
CA ARG A 651 -20.20 -14.61 12.55
C ARG A 651 -21.09 -15.14 13.67
N LYS A 652 -22.26 -14.54 13.84
CA LYS A 652 -23.23 -14.89 14.88
C LYS A 652 -24.55 -15.25 14.20
N PHE A 653 -24.82 -16.54 14.14
CA PHE A 653 -26.05 -17.09 13.57
C PHE A 653 -27.25 -16.71 14.45
N LEU A 654 -28.23 -16.01 13.89
CA LEU A 654 -29.38 -15.47 14.64
C LEU A 654 -30.56 -16.45 14.62
N ARG A 655 -30.98 -16.87 13.42
CA ARG A 655 -32.12 -17.79 13.19
C ARG A 655 -32.00 -18.45 11.82
N PRO A 656 -32.58 -19.65 11.59
CA PRO A 656 -32.77 -20.18 10.24
C PRO A 656 -33.52 -19.18 9.34
N VAL A 657 -33.23 -19.16 8.04
CA VAL A 657 -33.99 -18.37 7.05
C VAL A 657 -35.45 -18.86 7.01
N ILE A 658 -35.62 -20.18 7.08
CA ILE A 658 -36.87 -20.90 7.29
C ILE A 658 -36.59 -22.12 8.16
N ASP A 659 -37.45 -22.43 9.12
CA ASP A 659 -37.29 -23.55 10.05
C ASP A 659 -38.26 -24.68 9.67
N THR A 660 -37.82 -25.49 8.71
CA THR A 660 -38.58 -26.59 8.12
C THR A 660 -37.64 -27.75 7.82
N VAL A 661 -38.18 -28.97 7.79
CA VAL A 661 -37.45 -30.19 7.41
C VAL A 661 -38.17 -30.86 6.26
N VAL A 662 -37.42 -31.26 5.23
CA VAL A 662 -37.94 -32.01 4.06
C VAL A 662 -38.40 -33.40 4.48
N ASP A 663 -39.62 -33.77 4.09
CA ASP A 663 -40.15 -35.13 4.20
C ASP A 663 -39.94 -35.88 2.88
N ARG A 664 -38.87 -36.70 2.83
CA ARG A 664 -38.47 -37.46 1.63
C ARG A 664 -39.51 -38.50 1.19
N GLY A 665 -40.37 -38.96 2.09
CA GLY A 665 -41.34 -40.01 1.81
C GLY A 665 -42.64 -39.52 1.19
N LYS A 666 -42.80 -38.21 1.00
CA LYS A 666 -44.08 -37.61 0.60
C LYS A 666 -43.91 -36.50 -0.44
N ASP A 667 -44.40 -36.80 -1.63
CA ASP A 667 -44.63 -35.84 -2.70
C ASP A 667 -45.80 -34.89 -2.37
N ALA A 668 -45.60 -33.59 -2.56
CA ALA A 668 -46.56 -32.56 -2.17
C ALA A 668 -47.86 -32.59 -2.98
N ASN A 669 -47.77 -32.82 -4.30
CA ASN A 669 -48.90 -32.98 -5.23
C ASN A 669 -50.03 -31.92 -5.10
N ASP A 670 -49.68 -30.66 -4.82
CA ASP A 670 -50.64 -29.59 -4.53
C ASP A 670 -51.06 -28.72 -5.73
N GLY A 671 -50.76 -29.18 -6.94
CA GLY A 671 -51.06 -28.47 -8.19
C GLY A 671 -49.97 -27.48 -8.63
N THR A 672 -48.85 -27.41 -7.91
CA THR A 672 -47.61 -26.79 -8.40
C THR A 672 -46.63 -27.84 -8.90
N GLU A 673 -45.62 -27.42 -9.66
CA GLU A 673 -44.48 -28.27 -10.06
C GLU A 673 -43.48 -28.50 -8.91
N ASP A 674 -43.64 -27.82 -7.77
CA ASP A 674 -42.81 -28.04 -6.60
C ASP A 674 -43.34 -29.24 -5.81
N ASN A 675 -42.67 -30.37 -5.96
CA ASN A 675 -43.07 -31.60 -5.30
C ASN A 675 -42.54 -31.72 -3.86
N THR A 676 -41.79 -30.72 -3.37
CA THR A 676 -41.17 -30.75 -2.04
C THR A 676 -42.22 -30.63 -0.94
N THR A 677 -42.34 -31.65 -0.08
CA THR A 677 -43.03 -31.53 1.21
C THR A 677 -42.03 -31.16 2.30
N ALA A 678 -42.37 -30.16 3.11
CA ALA A 678 -41.58 -29.78 4.28
C ALA A 678 -42.47 -29.53 5.51
N ILE A 679 -41.95 -29.84 6.70
CA ILE A 679 -42.70 -29.83 7.96
C ILE A 679 -41.99 -28.91 8.98
N PRO A 680 -42.71 -28.04 9.72
CA PRO A 680 -44.15 -27.81 9.66
C PRO A 680 -44.56 -26.79 8.59
N GLU A 681 -45.68 -27.04 7.90
CA GLU A 681 -46.27 -26.15 6.88
C GLU A 681 -46.56 -24.73 7.41
N SER A 682 -46.80 -24.58 8.72
CA SER A 682 -47.00 -23.28 9.38
C SER A 682 -45.82 -22.32 9.24
N ASN A 683 -44.62 -22.83 8.94
CA ASN A 683 -43.40 -22.04 8.81
C ASN A 683 -43.11 -21.60 7.35
N TYR A 684 -43.91 -22.08 6.38
CA TYR A 684 -43.81 -21.70 4.96
C TYR A 684 -43.92 -20.18 4.78
N ILE A 685 -43.05 -19.61 3.93
CA ILE A 685 -43.03 -18.17 3.66
C ILE A 685 -43.76 -17.92 2.34
N LYS A 686 -44.95 -17.32 2.42
CA LYS A 686 -45.86 -17.12 1.28
C LYS A 686 -45.61 -15.77 0.58
N PRO A 687 -45.79 -15.68 -0.75
CA PRO A 687 -45.70 -14.41 -1.49
C PRO A 687 -46.54 -13.24 -0.94
N THR A 688 -47.64 -13.57 -0.24
CA THR A 688 -48.54 -12.61 0.40
C THR A 688 -47.92 -11.92 1.63
N ASP A 689 -46.93 -12.53 2.30
CA ASP A 689 -46.12 -11.88 3.34
C ASP A 689 -44.94 -11.14 2.68
N LEU A 690 -45.28 -10.07 1.95
CA LEU A 690 -44.42 -9.41 0.97
C LEU A 690 -42.99 -9.13 1.46
N TYR A 691 -42.87 -8.50 2.63
CA TYR A 691 -41.57 -8.07 3.17
C TYR A 691 -40.71 -9.27 3.58
N ARG A 692 -41.28 -10.21 4.36
CA ARG A 692 -40.55 -11.41 4.80
C ARG A 692 -40.16 -12.28 3.61
N TYR A 693 -41.07 -12.46 2.66
CA TYR A 693 -40.84 -13.24 1.45
C TYR A 693 -39.75 -12.62 0.58
N ARG A 694 -39.77 -11.30 0.34
CA ARG A 694 -38.71 -10.61 -0.43
C ARG A 694 -37.32 -10.78 0.18
N ARG A 695 -37.15 -10.64 1.50
CA ARG A 695 -35.85 -10.93 2.16
C ARG A 695 -35.47 -12.40 2.09
N ALA A 696 -36.41 -13.31 2.37
CA ALA A 696 -36.14 -14.75 2.33
C ALA A 696 -35.69 -15.20 0.92
N MET A 697 -36.36 -14.73 -0.13
CA MET A 697 -35.99 -15.04 -1.51
C MET A 697 -34.72 -14.33 -1.97
N ALA A 698 -34.38 -13.15 -1.42
CA ALA A 698 -33.05 -12.56 -1.63
C ALA A 698 -31.94 -13.45 -1.05
N TYR A 699 -32.13 -13.99 0.16
CA TYR A 699 -31.21 -14.97 0.74
C TYR A 699 -31.17 -16.26 -0.09
N HIS A 700 -32.32 -16.79 -0.52
CA HIS A 700 -32.42 -17.94 -1.41
C HIS A 700 -31.63 -17.75 -2.71
N SER A 701 -31.78 -16.61 -3.41
CA SER A 701 -31.02 -16.27 -4.62
C SER A 701 -29.49 -16.29 -4.40
N MET A 702 -29.05 -15.82 -3.23
CA MET A 702 -27.64 -15.86 -2.85
C MET A 702 -27.19 -17.30 -2.55
N GLY A 703 -27.98 -18.05 -1.78
CA GLY A 703 -27.74 -19.45 -1.45
C GLY A 703 -27.66 -20.34 -2.69
N ALA A 704 -28.57 -20.17 -3.65
CA ALA A 704 -28.63 -20.92 -4.90
C ALA A 704 -27.32 -20.85 -5.72
N LYS A 705 -26.62 -19.71 -5.70
CA LYS A 705 -25.30 -19.59 -6.36
C LYS A 705 -24.20 -20.37 -5.62
N LEU A 706 -24.21 -20.40 -4.28
CA LEU A 706 -23.31 -21.27 -3.53
C LEU A 706 -23.61 -22.75 -3.83
N ARG A 707 -24.90 -23.14 -3.77
CA ARG A 707 -25.39 -24.50 -4.07
C ARG A 707 -24.92 -24.96 -5.46
N TYR A 708 -25.09 -24.12 -6.48
CA TYR A 708 -24.61 -24.35 -7.85
C TYR A 708 -23.11 -24.64 -7.94
N PHE A 709 -22.28 -24.01 -7.11
CA PHE A 709 -20.84 -24.29 -7.08
C PHE A 709 -20.49 -25.57 -6.33
N VAL A 710 -21.09 -25.81 -5.16
CA VAL A 710 -20.67 -26.90 -4.27
C VAL A 710 -21.25 -28.25 -4.64
N ASN A 711 -22.44 -28.31 -5.24
CA ASN A 711 -23.14 -29.57 -5.53
C ASN A 711 -22.32 -30.52 -6.41
N GLY A 712 -22.47 -31.83 -6.21
CA GLY A 712 -21.85 -32.88 -7.03
C GLY A 712 -20.74 -33.67 -6.35
N THR A 713 -19.97 -34.43 -7.13
CA THR A 713 -19.04 -35.45 -6.61
C THR A 713 -17.65 -35.40 -7.26
N ILE A 714 -16.65 -35.92 -6.57
CA ILE A 714 -15.32 -36.26 -7.10
C ILE A 714 -14.99 -37.69 -6.71
N ASN A 715 -14.61 -38.50 -7.70
CA ASN A 715 -14.46 -39.94 -7.55
C ASN A 715 -13.05 -40.40 -7.95
N GLN A 716 -12.57 -41.43 -7.28
CA GLN A 716 -11.38 -42.20 -7.66
C GLN A 716 -11.77 -43.57 -8.23
N PRO A 717 -10.89 -44.22 -9.02
CA PRO A 717 -9.69 -43.65 -9.64
C PRO A 717 -10.01 -42.56 -10.68
N TRP A 718 -8.97 -41.90 -11.20
CA TRP A 718 -9.00 -40.90 -12.29
C TRP A 718 -9.51 -39.50 -11.94
N PHE A 719 -9.75 -39.16 -10.67
CA PHE A 719 -10.20 -37.83 -10.24
C PHE A 719 -11.44 -37.32 -11.01
N ASN A 720 -12.42 -38.19 -11.27
CA ASN A 720 -13.61 -37.83 -12.04
C ASN A 720 -14.47 -36.85 -11.24
N ALA A 721 -14.36 -35.56 -11.57
CA ALA A 721 -15.02 -34.46 -10.90
C ALA A 721 -16.31 -34.02 -11.63
N ASN A 722 -17.45 -34.50 -11.16
CA ASN A 722 -18.77 -34.01 -11.55
C ASN A 722 -19.27 -32.95 -10.56
N THR A 723 -18.51 -31.86 -10.40
CA THR A 723 -18.85 -30.72 -9.55
C THR A 723 -18.14 -29.45 -10.04
N LYS A 724 -18.72 -28.28 -9.75
CA LYS A 724 -18.09 -26.98 -9.99
C LYS A 724 -17.18 -26.54 -8.84
N ALA A 725 -17.12 -27.31 -7.73
CA ALA A 725 -16.27 -27.01 -6.58
C ALA A 725 -14.79 -26.90 -6.97
N VAL A 726 -14.35 -27.63 -8.01
CA VAL A 726 -13.00 -27.55 -8.60
C VAL A 726 -12.63 -26.14 -9.10
N GLN A 727 -13.61 -25.30 -9.43
CA GLN A 727 -13.41 -23.93 -9.90
C GLN A 727 -13.23 -22.93 -8.74
N THR A 728 -13.42 -23.37 -7.50
CA THR A 728 -13.49 -22.54 -6.27
C THR A 728 -12.31 -22.81 -5.34
N LYS A 729 -12.28 -22.18 -4.15
CA LYS A 729 -11.26 -22.44 -3.12
C LYS A 729 -11.42 -23.76 -2.33
N LEU A 730 -12.46 -24.55 -2.61
CA LEU A 730 -12.80 -25.74 -1.83
C LEU A 730 -11.97 -26.99 -2.19
N ILE A 731 -11.51 -27.08 -3.44
CA ILE A 731 -10.77 -28.22 -3.96
C ILE A 731 -9.36 -27.77 -4.35
N ASP A 732 -8.35 -28.55 -3.97
CA ASP A 732 -6.97 -28.33 -4.36
C ASP A 732 -6.73 -28.89 -5.77
N HIS A 733 -6.25 -28.05 -6.70
CA HIS A 733 -6.01 -28.46 -8.09
C HIS A 733 -4.87 -29.50 -8.25
N HIS A 734 -3.98 -29.65 -7.27
CA HIS A 734 -2.85 -30.58 -7.38
C HIS A 734 -3.26 -32.06 -7.22
N ASN A 735 -4.32 -32.32 -6.46
CA ASN A 735 -4.75 -33.67 -6.07
C ASN A 735 -6.27 -33.89 -6.18
N TYR A 736 -7.05 -32.87 -6.56
CA TYR A 736 -8.53 -32.90 -6.65
C TYR A 736 -9.23 -33.35 -5.35
N LEU A 737 -8.61 -33.10 -4.20
CA LEU A 737 -9.18 -33.36 -2.88
C LEU A 737 -9.73 -32.08 -2.26
N GLY A 738 -10.66 -32.23 -1.32
CA GLY A 738 -11.10 -31.13 -0.46
C GLY A 738 -9.95 -30.58 0.37
N VAL A 739 -9.89 -29.26 0.51
CA VAL A 739 -8.93 -28.58 1.41
C VAL A 739 -9.13 -29.04 2.87
N SER A 740 -8.07 -29.01 3.68
CA SER A 740 -8.06 -29.58 5.04
C SER A 740 -9.23 -29.08 5.92
N ASN A 741 -9.50 -27.78 5.88
CA ASN A 741 -10.59 -27.12 6.62
C ASN A 741 -11.84 -26.91 5.74
N LEU A 742 -12.24 -27.91 4.95
CA LEU A 742 -13.32 -27.82 3.96
C LEU A 742 -14.60 -27.15 4.51
N MET A 743 -15.06 -27.54 5.69
CA MET A 743 -16.26 -26.98 6.34
C MET A 743 -16.17 -25.45 6.53
N GLU A 744 -15.05 -24.95 7.06
CA GLU A 744 -14.83 -23.51 7.24
C GLU A 744 -14.69 -22.78 5.89
N GLN A 745 -14.08 -23.45 4.90
CA GLN A 745 -13.88 -22.89 3.56
C GLN A 745 -15.17 -22.82 2.75
N VAL A 746 -16.15 -23.71 2.98
CA VAL A 746 -17.52 -23.59 2.43
C VAL A 746 -18.20 -22.33 2.95
N GLN A 747 -18.15 -22.09 4.26
CA GLN A 747 -18.69 -20.87 4.87
C GLN A 747 -17.97 -19.63 4.33
N SER A 748 -16.64 -19.69 4.26
CA SER A 748 -15.82 -18.59 3.77
C SER A 748 -15.96 -18.32 2.27
N LEU A 749 -16.29 -19.32 1.44
CA LEU A 749 -16.64 -19.11 0.03
C LEU A 749 -17.95 -18.32 -0.09
N TYR A 750 -18.92 -18.62 0.77
CA TYR A 750 -20.18 -17.87 0.78
C TYR A 750 -19.98 -16.43 1.26
N GLU A 751 -19.18 -16.25 2.31
CA GLU A 751 -18.75 -14.92 2.79
C GLU A 751 -18.05 -14.12 1.68
N ASP A 752 -17.17 -14.74 0.88
CA ASP A 752 -16.53 -14.05 -0.25
C ASP A 752 -17.53 -13.60 -1.33
N ILE A 753 -18.51 -14.45 -1.63
CA ILE A 753 -19.58 -14.16 -2.59
C ILE A 753 -20.47 -13.00 -2.08
N ILE A 754 -20.83 -12.99 -0.78
CA ILE A 754 -21.63 -11.92 -0.15
C ILE A 754 -20.85 -10.59 -0.13
N ILE A 755 -19.59 -10.60 0.34
CA ILE A 755 -18.75 -9.39 0.43
C ILE A 755 -18.51 -8.78 -0.95
N SER A 756 -18.52 -9.60 -2.01
CA SER A 756 -18.36 -9.12 -3.39
C SER A 756 -19.52 -8.23 -3.89
N LEU A 757 -20.65 -8.13 -3.17
CA LEU A 757 -21.68 -7.11 -3.45
C LEU A 757 -21.10 -5.68 -3.42
N PHE A 758 -20.09 -5.41 -2.57
CA PHE A 758 -19.44 -4.10 -2.51
C PHE A 758 -18.68 -3.71 -3.79
N SER A 759 -18.45 -4.65 -4.71
CA SER A 759 -17.89 -4.34 -6.03
C SER A 759 -18.83 -3.47 -6.89
N ASN A 760 -20.14 -3.47 -6.62
CA ASN A 760 -21.12 -2.71 -7.39
C ASN A 760 -22.10 -1.97 -6.47
N PRO A 761 -21.92 -0.66 -6.23
CA PRO A 761 -22.78 0.13 -5.35
C PRO A 761 -24.21 0.37 -5.88
N ARG A 762 -24.57 -0.21 -7.03
CA ARG A 762 -25.97 -0.19 -7.53
C ARG A 762 -26.84 -1.27 -6.90
N PHE A 763 -26.28 -2.26 -6.21
CA PHE A 763 -27.10 -3.21 -5.45
C PHE A 763 -27.86 -2.48 -4.35
N ILE A 764 -29.18 -2.65 -4.31
CA ILE A 764 -30.04 -1.95 -3.34
C ILE A 764 -29.76 -2.35 -1.88
N SER A 765 -29.21 -3.55 -1.68
CA SER A 765 -28.71 -4.03 -0.38
C SER A 765 -27.41 -3.35 0.06
N VAL A 766 -26.73 -2.58 -0.81
CA VAL A 766 -25.54 -1.79 -0.46
C VAL A 766 -25.98 -0.39 -0.01
N VAL A 767 -25.70 -0.08 1.26
CA VAL A 767 -26.12 1.15 1.94
C VAL A 767 -24.90 1.87 2.52
N TRP A 768 -25.06 3.11 2.96
CA TRP A 768 -23.99 3.82 3.68
C TRP A 768 -23.77 3.20 5.06
N ALA A 769 -22.51 3.16 5.52
CA ALA A 769 -22.18 2.60 6.85
C ALA A 769 -22.51 3.56 8.02
N ASP A 770 -22.63 4.86 7.72
CA ASP A 770 -23.04 5.91 8.65
C ASP A 770 -24.57 5.89 8.88
N ASP A 771 -25.36 5.78 7.80
CA ASP A 771 -26.81 5.58 7.85
C ASP A 771 -27.23 4.39 6.96
N THR A 772 -27.53 3.27 7.61
CA THR A 772 -27.91 2.01 6.94
C THR A 772 -29.31 2.04 6.33
N THR A 773 -30.10 3.08 6.57
CA THR A 773 -31.43 3.25 5.95
C THR A 773 -31.32 3.84 4.54
N GLN A 774 -30.19 4.49 4.22
CA GLN A 774 -29.95 5.15 2.93
C GLN A 774 -29.13 4.27 1.98
N ARG A 775 -29.75 3.90 0.86
CA ARG A 775 -29.10 3.26 -0.29
C ARG A 775 -27.96 4.13 -0.81
N THR A 776 -26.84 3.52 -1.20
CA THR A 776 -25.72 4.31 -1.72
C THR A 776 -26.13 5.02 -3.01
N GLY A 777 -25.90 6.33 -3.11
CA GLY A 777 -26.20 7.11 -4.32
C GLY A 777 -27.67 7.46 -4.61
N THR A 778 -28.63 7.22 -3.71
CA THR A 778 -30.03 7.65 -3.88
C THR A 778 -30.29 9.07 -3.37
N ARG A 779 -29.26 9.93 -3.34
CA ARG A 779 -29.42 11.30 -2.87
C ARG A 779 -30.06 12.15 -3.97
N THR A 780 -31.35 12.42 -3.81
CA THR A 780 -31.97 13.65 -4.30
C THR A 780 -31.31 14.84 -3.61
N GLU A 781 -30.13 15.24 -4.10
CA GLU A 781 -29.51 16.52 -3.78
C GLU A 781 -30.44 17.66 -4.25
N PRO A 782 -31.00 18.50 -3.36
CA PRO A 782 -31.06 19.91 -3.69
C PRO A 782 -29.59 20.36 -3.82
N LYS A 783 -29.13 20.60 -5.05
CA LYS A 783 -27.76 20.99 -5.41
C LYS A 783 -27.01 21.74 -4.28
N GLY A 784 -26.15 21.07 -3.51
CA GLY A 784 -25.29 21.81 -2.59
C GLY A 784 -24.71 21.12 -1.37
N LEU A 785 -24.96 19.84 -1.08
CA LEU A 785 -24.41 19.21 0.12
C LEU A 785 -23.26 18.26 -0.22
N THR A 786 -22.08 18.87 -0.33
CA THR A 786 -20.78 18.21 -0.59
C THR A 786 -20.58 16.90 0.19
N SER A 787 -19.80 16.00 -0.40
CA SER A 787 -19.40 14.67 0.09
C SER A 787 -18.63 14.61 1.43
N GLN A 788 -18.73 15.63 2.28
CA GLN A 788 -17.98 15.79 3.53
C GLN A 788 -18.69 15.30 4.81
N GLU A 789 -19.98 14.95 4.74
CA GLU A 789 -20.78 14.59 5.92
C GLU A 789 -20.81 13.09 6.23
N GLN A 790 -20.77 12.21 5.22
CA GLN A 790 -20.83 10.75 5.41
C GLN A 790 -19.47 10.21 5.85
N LYS A 791 -19.22 10.27 7.16
CA LYS A 791 -17.92 10.00 7.79
C LYS A 791 -18.03 8.83 8.76
N TYR A 792 -17.39 7.72 8.42
CA TYR A 792 -17.36 6.52 9.26
C TYR A 792 -15.97 6.32 9.89
N PRO A 793 -15.86 5.85 11.16
CA PRO A 793 -14.57 5.66 11.83
C PRO A 793 -13.63 4.73 11.06
N CYS A 794 -12.38 5.17 10.88
CA CYS A 794 -11.33 4.38 10.23
C CYS A 794 -9.95 4.69 10.81
N THR A 795 -9.09 3.69 10.78
CA THR A 795 -7.67 3.83 11.09
C THR A 795 -6.92 4.06 9.77
N ARG A 796 -6.26 5.21 9.62
CA ARG A 796 -5.56 5.60 8.41
C ARG A 796 -4.04 5.50 8.61
N GLU A 797 -3.35 4.89 7.65
CA GLU A 797 -1.91 4.66 7.69
C GLU A 797 -1.22 5.28 6.47
N ARG A 798 -0.11 5.97 6.66
CA ARG A 798 0.79 6.37 5.56
C ARG A 798 2.24 6.11 5.93
N THR A 799 2.98 5.52 5.01
CA THR A 799 4.42 5.25 5.16
C THR A 799 5.19 6.29 4.35
N ASP A 800 5.82 7.22 5.07
CA ASP A 800 6.65 8.26 4.48
C ASP A 800 8.11 8.12 4.92
N MET A 801 9.02 8.61 4.08
CA MET A 801 10.41 8.77 4.48
C MET A 801 10.51 9.90 5.49
N ARG A 802 11.02 9.61 6.69
CA ARG A 802 11.26 10.60 7.75
C ARG A 802 12.73 10.58 8.16
N TYR A 803 13.24 11.71 8.64
CA TYR A 803 14.58 11.77 9.21
C TYR A 803 14.65 10.97 10.52
N ASP A 804 15.77 10.28 10.73
CA ASP A 804 16.12 9.61 11.99
C ASP A 804 17.48 10.14 12.46
N TYR A 805 17.50 10.79 13.64
CA TYR A 805 18.69 11.46 14.16
C TYR A 805 19.39 10.65 15.26
N HIS A 806 20.57 10.10 14.95
CA HIS A 806 21.41 9.36 15.89
C HIS A 806 22.21 10.30 16.81
N GLN A 807 21.51 10.96 17.74
CA GLN A 807 22.09 11.98 18.63
C GLN A 807 23.35 11.53 19.39
N GLY A 808 23.40 10.27 19.84
CA GLY A 808 24.52 9.75 20.64
C GLY A 808 25.84 9.72 19.87
N GLN A 809 25.81 9.39 18.57
CA GLN A 809 26.98 9.35 17.71
C GLN A 809 27.53 10.76 17.45
N LEU A 810 26.65 11.72 17.12
CA LEU A 810 27.05 13.12 16.89
C LEU A 810 27.72 13.73 18.14
N TRP A 811 27.11 13.51 19.32
CA TRP A 811 27.66 13.98 20.59
C TRP A 811 29.00 13.32 20.93
N ALA A 812 29.17 12.02 20.69
CA ALA A 812 30.44 11.33 20.95
C ALA A 812 31.58 11.91 20.11
N VAL A 813 31.38 12.09 18.79
CA VAL A 813 32.39 12.62 17.88
C VAL A 813 32.77 14.06 18.23
N TYR A 814 31.78 14.93 18.45
CA TYR A 814 32.07 16.32 18.83
C TYR A 814 32.69 16.45 20.22
N SER A 815 32.27 15.66 21.20
CA SER A 815 32.84 15.75 22.56
C SER A 815 34.33 15.41 22.56
N VAL A 816 34.73 14.34 21.84
CA VAL A 816 36.15 13.99 21.68
C VAL A 816 36.92 15.08 20.92
N ALA A 817 36.38 15.58 19.80
CA ALA A 817 37.03 16.60 19.00
C ALA A 817 37.22 17.93 19.75
N ILE A 818 36.20 18.38 20.49
CA ILE A 818 36.21 19.60 21.30
C ILE A 818 37.14 19.43 22.51
N PHE A 819 37.12 18.29 23.20
CA PHE A 819 38.00 18.02 24.33
C PHE A 819 39.49 18.09 23.94
N LEU A 820 39.87 17.43 22.84
CA LEU A 820 41.23 17.49 22.30
C LEU A 820 41.60 18.91 21.82
N ALA A 821 40.66 19.65 21.22
CA ALA A 821 40.88 21.05 20.84
C ALA A 821 41.09 21.97 22.07
N ILE A 822 40.31 21.79 23.15
CA ILE A 822 40.46 22.54 24.40
C ILE A 822 41.84 22.28 25.01
N ILE A 823 42.28 21.02 25.08
CA ILE A 823 43.63 20.65 25.55
C ILE A 823 44.70 21.31 24.68
N GLY A 824 44.53 21.25 23.35
CA GLY A 824 45.48 21.86 22.41
C GLY A 824 45.59 23.38 22.55
N VAL A 825 44.45 24.05 22.65
CA VAL A 825 44.38 25.49 22.93
C VAL A 825 45.00 25.81 24.29
N ALA A 826 44.71 25.06 25.35
CA ALA A 826 45.31 25.27 26.67
C ALA A 826 46.85 25.18 26.63
N PHE A 827 47.41 24.23 25.89
CA PHE A 827 48.85 24.19 25.64
C PHE A 827 49.31 25.44 24.86
N GLY A 828 48.61 25.87 23.81
CA GLY A 828 48.88 27.11 23.09
C GLY A 828 48.91 28.34 24.01
N VAL A 829 47.91 28.48 24.89
CA VAL A 829 47.80 29.58 25.87
C VAL A 829 49.01 29.60 26.80
N ALA A 830 49.38 28.46 27.39
CA ALA A 830 50.52 28.40 28.29
C ALA A 830 51.85 28.73 27.57
N ALA A 831 52.01 28.42 26.28
CA ALA A 831 53.17 28.88 25.52
C ALA A 831 53.18 30.41 25.34
N VAL A 832 52.01 31.02 25.05
CA VAL A 832 51.88 32.49 24.92
C VAL A 832 52.13 33.21 26.25
N LEU A 833 51.61 32.68 27.36
CA LEU A 833 51.82 33.25 28.70
C LEU A 833 53.30 33.22 29.12
N GLU A 834 54.00 32.12 28.82
CA GLU A 834 55.42 31.97 29.16
C GLU A 834 56.37 32.74 28.21
N GLU A 835 55.96 33.04 26.97
CA GLU A 835 56.77 33.84 26.02
C GLU A 835 56.43 35.34 26.04
N GLY A 836 55.28 35.74 26.58
CA GLY A 836 54.78 37.13 26.64
C GLY A 836 54.38 37.74 25.28
N LEU A 837 54.59 37.04 24.17
CA LEU A 837 54.39 37.52 22.81
C LEU A 837 53.79 36.41 21.93
N VAL A 838 52.79 36.75 21.11
CA VAL A 838 52.28 35.85 20.06
C VAL A 838 53.17 35.95 18.83
N ARG A 839 53.79 34.84 18.44
CA ARG A 839 54.68 34.78 17.27
C ARG A 839 53.91 34.33 16.02
N ASN A 840 54.17 35.01 14.91
CA ASN A 840 53.68 34.64 13.58
C ASN A 840 54.73 33.80 12.83
N THR A 841 54.32 33.08 11.79
CA THR A 841 55.22 32.32 10.89
C THR A 841 55.74 33.15 9.72
N ARG A 842 55.62 34.49 9.77
CA ARG A 842 56.14 35.39 8.71
C ARG A 842 57.68 35.39 8.73
N PHE A 843 58.30 35.56 7.56
CA PHE A 843 59.76 35.65 7.40
C PHE A 843 60.42 36.64 8.39
N SER A 844 59.81 37.80 8.62
CA SER A 844 60.29 38.78 9.61
C SER A 844 60.28 38.27 11.05
N SER A 845 59.33 37.40 11.43
CA SER A 845 59.28 36.75 12.75
C SER A 845 60.31 35.63 12.86
N ILE A 846 60.62 34.94 11.76
CA ILE A 846 61.68 33.93 11.68
C ILE A 846 63.05 34.61 11.85
N VAL A 847 63.34 35.67 11.10
CA VAL A 847 64.58 36.47 11.22
C VAL A 847 64.72 37.13 12.60
N ALA A 848 63.60 37.53 13.23
CA ALA A 848 63.63 38.03 14.61
C ALA A 848 63.89 36.92 15.65
N ALA A 849 63.58 35.66 15.33
CA ALA A 849 63.84 34.51 16.21
C ALA A 849 65.27 33.94 16.05
N THR A 850 65.85 33.99 14.84
CA THR A 850 67.24 33.55 14.59
C THR A 850 68.29 34.43 15.28
N ARG A 851 67.95 35.69 15.62
CA ARG A 851 68.77 36.60 16.45
C ARG A 851 68.76 36.27 17.96
N GLY A 852 68.21 35.13 18.37
CA GLY A 852 68.26 34.67 19.77
C GLY A 852 69.53 33.84 20.05
N PRO A 853 70.14 33.97 21.25
CA PRO A 853 71.45 33.36 21.58
C PRO A 853 71.48 31.81 21.64
N GLY A 854 70.37 31.15 21.32
CA GLY A 854 70.29 29.70 21.15
C GLY A 854 70.62 29.22 19.73
N LEU A 855 70.27 29.99 18.68
CA LEU A 855 70.51 29.58 17.29
C LEU A 855 71.92 29.92 16.75
N GLU A 856 72.64 30.85 17.39
CA GLU A 856 74.04 31.16 17.05
C GLU A 856 75.01 29.99 17.29
N LYS A 857 74.59 28.96 18.04
CA LYS A 857 75.43 27.79 18.39
C LYS A 857 75.16 26.55 17.53
N LEU A 858 74.24 26.63 16.57
CA LEU A 858 73.97 25.52 15.64
C LEU A 858 74.95 25.61 14.46
N PRO A 859 75.61 24.50 14.08
CA PRO A 859 76.40 24.46 12.85
C PRO A 859 75.44 24.55 11.64
N TRP A 860 75.57 25.63 10.88
CA TRP A 860 74.91 25.79 9.58
C TRP A 860 75.74 25.04 8.53
N GLY A 861 75.38 23.78 8.30
CA GLY A 861 75.94 22.90 7.26
C GLY A 861 74.91 22.61 6.18
#